data_AF-A0A090VQ64-F1
#
_entry.id   AF-A0A090VQ64-F1
#
_cell.length_a   1.000
_cell.length_b   1.000
_cell.length_c   1.000
_cell.angle_alpha   90.00
_cell.angle_beta   90.00
_cell.angle_gamma   90.00
#
_symmetry.space_group_name_H-M   'P 1'
#
loop_
_entity.id
_entity.type
_entity.pdbx_description
1 polymer ?
#
loop_
_entity_poly.entity_id
_entity_poly.type
_entity_poly.pdbx_seq_one_letter_code
_entity_poly.pdbx_strand_id
1 'polypeptide(L)'
;MKKYKVRERRDADTNPYPNVIYFTQEDDLLITQTIADIVKEDALNLLAYNICADHIHLLIACDIEEIPSIMQKIKAITAKEVNKTREHTTATREHAPLANAPLENKKRKPLWTQKYSAPKEVTTQEQLDNTLRYIQNNRQKHELPPHINTLQTIIDNMCVSVDKALEPEYTGGFDVVIGNPPYVRKQGLMEHYPEMCAFYETNYQSATANYDIYALFMERSFDLINPKGIVSYILPHKFLITDFGVGIRQFFKEKKAVESILHFGSEMVFADASTYTCIINLDKSKKESVHFKKINPHELATPFEWDYMLYDKLSEQNWDLQSQKVFDTIDTLKQQPYTVDDVFDRIFQGIASGGDKFFTLEKIKNKGEIGLFYSEMLDKNIEIEFGILKPFLKGNQISKYENISNTLYTLFPYKLENNKAKPYNFDQIEKEFPLAAQYYRKNETFLRGREKGRFNNDEEWFLFSRKQGITGVESPKIMTQEISLGCNMTFDEKGEFYHPTTIYSFVKNEKFKVDDKFYLGILNSKVMWFFLKNTGTELRGGYFRFKTNYLKPFPLPAIPENPDLIIDNVNNILTLNKNLQQVTQAFTALLQSKFSIPIHKGFKPLVLSKKLQNWHELDFAEFLKELEKARKKAAKDTSREHDPLANAPLAYQKLTLSEEAEWMQYFNEQKQKAVELKAEIDKTDQDIDQMVYELYGLNQEEIAIVEDFTK
;
A
#
# COMPACT_ATOMS: atom_id res chain seq x y z
N MET A 1 -28.85 75.68 21.74
CA MET A 1 -27.69 75.00 21.13
C MET A 1 -26.43 75.81 21.39
N LYS A 2 -25.41 75.25 22.06
CA LYS A 2 -24.06 75.84 22.00
C LYS A 2 -23.59 75.76 20.55
N LYS A 3 -23.30 76.90 19.92
CA LYS A 3 -22.63 76.92 18.61
C LYS A 3 -21.19 76.50 18.85
N TYR A 4 -20.80 75.33 18.35
CA TYR A 4 -19.42 74.86 18.41
C TYR A 4 -18.59 75.46 17.28
N LYS A 5 -17.31 75.78 17.52
CA LYS A 5 -16.41 76.47 16.57
C LYS A 5 -15.95 75.64 15.37
N VAL A 6 -16.71 74.60 15.02
CA VAL A 6 -16.34 73.60 14.00
C VAL A 6 -16.16 74.26 12.63
N ARG A 7 -17.12 75.12 12.22
CA ARG A 7 -17.07 75.83 10.93
C ARG A 7 -16.23 77.11 10.95
N GLU A 8 -16.24 77.86 12.05
CA GLU A 8 -15.38 79.05 12.24
C GLU A 8 -13.91 78.71 11.96
N ARG A 9 -13.42 77.59 12.52
CA ARG A 9 -12.04 77.14 12.34
C ARG A 9 -11.75 76.47 10.99
N ARG A 10 -12.78 76.06 10.23
CA ARG A 10 -12.59 75.37 8.94
C ARG A 10 -12.53 76.36 7.79
N ASP A 11 -13.35 77.41 7.84
CA ASP A 11 -13.50 78.37 6.74
C ASP A 11 -12.84 79.73 7.07
N ALA A 12 -12.11 79.86 8.18
CA ALA A 12 -11.39 81.08 8.59
C ALA A 12 -12.24 82.36 8.50
N ASP A 13 -13.51 82.28 8.91
CA ASP A 13 -14.53 83.34 8.83
C ASP A 13 -14.89 83.85 7.41
N THR A 14 -14.53 83.13 6.34
CA THR A 14 -14.73 83.58 4.94
C THR A 14 -16.13 83.32 4.35
N ASN A 15 -17.02 82.60 5.05
CA ASN A 15 -18.32 82.15 4.49
C ASN A 15 -19.49 82.38 5.47
N PRO A 16 -20.59 83.07 5.09
CA PRO A 16 -21.73 83.26 5.99
C PRO A 16 -22.38 81.92 6.38
N TYR A 17 -22.61 81.72 7.67
CA TYR A 17 -23.18 80.50 8.27
C TYR A 17 -24.38 79.95 7.46
N PRO A 18 -24.24 78.77 6.83
CA PRO A 18 -25.38 78.04 6.28
C PRO A 18 -26.34 77.65 7.42
N ASN A 19 -27.60 77.34 7.11
CA ASN A 19 -28.49 76.64 8.04
C ASN A 19 -27.91 75.24 8.31
N VAL A 20 -27.02 75.12 9.30
CA VAL A 20 -26.38 73.86 9.70
C VAL A 20 -27.30 73.12 10.65
N ILE A 21 -27.55 71.84 10.35
CA ILE A 21 -28.20 70.91 11.25
C ILE A 21 -27.10 70.25 12.05
N TYR A 22 -27.00 70.57 13.33
CA TYR A 22 -26.05 69.93 14.24
C TYR A 22 -26.59 68.58 14.73
N PHE A 23 -25.69 67.63 14.98
CA PHE A 23 -26.00 66.37 15.66
C PHE A 23 -26.25 66.62 17.15
N THR A 24 -27.26 65.97 17.68
CA THR A 24 -27.45 65.80 19.12
C THR A 24 -26.52 64.68 19.62
N GLN A 25 -26.37 64.56 20.94
CA GLN A 25 -25.63 63.42 21.51
C GLN A 25 -26.31 62.07 21.21
N GLU A 26 -27.64 62.05 21.04
CA GLU A 26 -28.38 60.87 20.62
C GLU A 26 -28.10 60.53 19.15
N ASP A 27 -28.02 61.54 18.27
CA ASP A 27 -27.62 61.33 16.88
C ASP A 27 -26.18 60.80 16.80
N ASP A 28 -25.24 61.34 17.60
CA ASP A 28 -23.86 60.85 17.65
C ASP A 28 -23.84 59.34 17.94
N LEU A 29 -24.57 58.89 18.97
CA LEU A 29 -24.63 57.49 19.36
C LEU A 29 -25.29 56.60 18.29
N LEU A 30 -26.44 57.04 17.76
CA LEU A 30 -27.19 56.29 16.75
C LEU A 30 -26.39 56.11 15.46
N ILE A 31 -25.76 57.19 14.99
CA ILE A 31 -24.96 57.18 13.76
C ILE A 31 -23.73 56.31 13.95
N THR A 32 -23.01 56.44 15.07
CA THR A 32 -21.83 55.61 15.35
C THR A 32 -22.18 54.12 15.46
N GLN A 33 -23.27 53.76 16.15
CA GLN A 33 -23.71 52.37 16.23
C GLN A 33 -24.10 51.80 14.86
N THR A 34 -24.84 52.57 14.06
CA THR A 34 -25.23 52.16 12.70
C THR A 34 -24.02 51.89 11.82
N ILE A 35 -22.98 52.73 11.92
CA ILE A 35 -21.74 52.55 11.16
C ILE A 35 -20.97 51.33 11.69
N ALA A 36 -20.91 51.11 13.01
CA ALA A 36 -20.28 49.93 13.58
C ALA A 36 -20.94 48.63 13.09
N ASP A 37 -22.27 48.60 12.96
CA ASP A 37 -23.00 47.46 12.44
C ASP A 37 -22.66 47.20 10.96
N ILE A 38 -22.56 48.26 10.14
CA ILE A 38 -22.14 48.15 8.73
C ILE A 38 -20.69 47.65 8.61
N VAL A 39 -19.78 48.20 9.42
CA VAL A 39 -18.36 47.79 9.46
C VAL A 39 -18.25 46.31 9.77
N LYS A 40 -19.07 45.81 10.69
CA LYS A 40 -19.12 44.39 11.05
C LYS A 40 -19.76 43.52 9.97
N GLU A 41 -20.87 43.97 9.38
CA GLU A 41 -21.61 43.23 8.34
C GLU A 41 -20.77 43.08 7.06
N ASP A 42 -20.12 44.15 6.63
CA ASP A 42 -19.36 44.21 5.38
C ASP A 42 -17.85 43.94 5.59
N ALA A 43 -17.45 43.55 6.81
CA ALA A 43 -16.06 43.28 7.19
C ALA A 43 -15.06 44.40 6.80
N LEU A 44 -15.44 45.66 6.99
CA LEU A 44 -14.63 46.81 6.56
C LEU A 44 -13.41 47.03 7.47
N ASN A 45 -12.24 47.24 6.86
CA ASN A 45 -11.02 47.64 7.58
C ASN A 45 -11.02 49.15 7.88
N LEU A 46 -11.71 49.55 8.95
CA LEU A 46 -11.79 50.93 9.41
C LEU A 46 -10.62 51.27 10.35
N LEU A 47 -9.69 52.13 9.93
CA LEU A 47 -8.51 52.49 10.71
C LEU A 47 -8.76 53.62 11.73
N ALA A 48 -9.64 54.56 11.37
CA ALA A 48 -10.01 55.65 12.27
C ALA A 48 -11.39 56.21 11.98
N TYR A 49 -12.08 56.62 13.04
CA TYR A 49 -13.38 57.23 12.99
C TYR A 49 -13.48 58.41 13.97
N ASN A 50 -14.16 59.47 13.55
CA ASN A 50 -14.56 60.52 14.47
C ASN A 50 -15.86 61.18 14.00
N ILE A 51 -16.84 61.29 14.90
CA ILE A 51 -18.07 62.07 14.67
C ILE A 51 -17.96 63.44 15.34
N CYS A 52 -18.14 64.48 14.54
CA CYS A 52 -18.15 65.88 14.96
C CYS A 52 -19.58 66.43 14.91
N ALA A 53 -19.78 67.66 15.39
CA ALA A 53 -21.13 68.22 15.54
C ALA A 53 -21.93 68.38 14.23
N ASP A 54 -21.31 68.35 13.05
CA ASP A 54 -22.01 68.49 11.75
C ASP A 54 -21.43 67.61 10.61
N HIS A 55 -20.47 66.74 10.90
CA HIS A 55 -19.83 65.85 9.92
C HIS A 55 -19.09 64.69 10.60
N ILE A 56 -18.65 63.72 9.79
CA ILE A 56 -17.95 62.51 10.24
C ILE A 56 -16.64 62.39 9.44
N HIS A 57 -15.59 61.91 10.09
CA HIS A 57 -14.34 61.48 9.45
C HIS A 57 -14.21 59.96 9.53
N LEU A 58 -13.80 59.36 8.42
CA LEU A 58 -13.57 57.93 8.25
C LEU A 58 -12.23 57.76 7.53
N LEU A 59 -11.42 56.80 7.98
CA LEU A 59 -10.25 56.30 7.24
C LEU A 59 -10.40 54.79 7.07
N ILE A 60 -10.52 54.34 5.82
CA ILE A 60 -10.81 52.95 5.45
C ILE A 60 -9.66 52.44 4.58
N ALA A 61 -9.18 51.22 4.82
CA ALA A 61 -8.31 50.50 3.89
C ALA A 61 -9.19 49.59 3.02
N CYS A 62 -9.29 49.93 1.75
CA CYS A 62 -10.01 49.17 0.73
C CYS A 62 -9.52 49.61 -0.67
N ASP A 63 -9.98 48.92 -1.71
CA ASP A 63 -9.74 49.36 -3.08
C ASP A 63 -10.48 50.68 -3.36
N ILE A 64 -9.85 51.57 -4.14
CA ILE A 64 -10.38 52.92 -4.37
C ILE A 64 -11.72 52.90 -5.12
N GLU A 65 -11.97 51.85 -5.92
CA GLU A 65 -13.22 51.63 -6.64
C GLU A 65 -14.40 51.27 -5.71
N GLU A 66 -14.14 50.76 -4.51
CA GLU A 66 -15.18 50.32 -3.57
C GLU A 66 -15.75 51.49 -2.74
N ILE A 67 -14.96 52.55 -2.56
CA ILE A 67 -15.31 53.73 -1.75
C ILE A 67 -16.70 54.31 -2.10
N PRO A 68 -17.10 54.50 -3.38
CA PRO A 68 -18.41 55.03 -3.72
C PRO A 68 -19.56 54.16 -3.19
N SER A 69 -19.45 52.84 -3.30
CA SER A 69 -20.47 51.87 -2.86
C SER A 69 -20.60 51.87 -1.33
N ILE A 70 -19.46 51.77 -0.63
CA ILE A 70 -19.39 51.80 0.84
C ILE A 70 -20.02 53.09 1.37
N MET A 71 -19.62 54.24 0.81
CA MET A 71 -20.13 55.54 1.25
C MET A 71 -21.61 55.73 0.94
N GLN A 72 -22.11 55.18 -0.18
CA GLN A 72 -23.53 55.22 -0.50
C GLN A 72 -24.36 54.42 0.52
N LYS A 73 -23.90 53.21 0.90
CA LYS A 73 -24.56 52.38 1.91
C LYS A 73 -24.59 53.08 3.28
N ILE A 74 -23.44 53.56 3.76
CA ILE A 74 -23.33 54.29 5.04
C ILE A 74 -24.29 55.48 5.08
N LYS A 75 -24.33 56.30 4.03
CA LYS A 75 -25.23 57.46 3.98
C LYS A 75 -26.70 57.06 3.96
N ALA A 76 -27.07 56.07 3.16
CA ALA A 76 -28.46 55.65 3.01
C ALA A 76 -29.04 55.12 4.33
N ILE A 77 -28.28 54.26 5.02
CA ILE A 77 -28.73 53.61 6.25
C ILE A 77 -28.73 54.61 7.41
N THR A 78 -27.64 55.37 7.61
CA THR A 78 -27.58 56.37 8.70
C THR A 78 -28.64 57.46 8.56
N ALA A 79 -28.92 57.92 7.33
CA ALA A 79 -29.99 58.89 7.09
C ALA A 79 -31.37 58.34 7.45
N LYS A 80 -31.64 57.09 7.07
CA LYS A 80 -32.91 56.41 7.36
C LYS A 80 -33.14 56.29 8.87
N GLU A 81 -32.14 55.82 9.61
CA GLU A 81 -32.27 55.62 11.07
C GLU A 81 -32.42 56.93 11.84
N VAL A 82 -31.65 57.97 11.48
CA VAL A 82 -31.77 59.28 12.13
C VAL A 82 -33.12 59.94 11.83
N ASN A 83 -33.62 59.87 10.58
CA ASN A 83 -34.92 60.43 10.24
C ASN A 83 -36.06 59.72 10.98
N LYS A 84 -36.01 58.38 11.06
CA LYS A 84 -36.98 57.58 11.83
C LYS A 84 -37.04 57.98 13.30
N THR A 85 -35.87 58.22 13.90
CA THR A 85 -35.76 58.62 15.31
C THR A 85 -36.26 60.05 15.54
N ARG A 86 -35.91 60.98 14.65
CA ARG A 86 -36.34 62.39 14.72
C ARG A 86 -37.83 62.60 14.43
N GLU A 87 -38.44 61.79 13.55
CA GLU A 87 -39.88 61.83 13.28
C GLU A 87 -40.71 61.31 14.47
N HIS A 88 -40.16 60.41 15.29
CA HIS A 88 -40.82 59.95 16.53
C HIS A 88 -40.76 60.94 17.69
N THR A 89 -39.95 62.01 17.62
CA THR A 89 -39.84 63.05 18.67
C THR A 89 -40.85 64.21 18.59
N THR A 90 -41.79 64.21 17.65
CA THR A 90 -42.97 65.11 17.69
C THR A 90 -44.24 64.30 17.45
N ALA A 91 -44.82 63.81 18.53
CA ALA A 91 -46.15 63.23 18.52
C ALA A 91 -47.20 64.34 18.48
N THR A 92 -47.82 64.55 17.32
CA THR A 92 -49.28 64.65 17.19
C THR A 92 -49.68 64.27 15.78
N ARG A 93 -50.59 63.30 15.70
CA ARG A 93 -51.23 62.75 14.50
C ARG A 93 -51.81 63.85 13.62
N GLU A 94 -51.47 63.87 12.33
CA GLU A 94 -52.40 63.81 11.19
C GLU A 94 -51.69 64.09 9.84
N HIS A 95 -51.89 63.16 8.91
CA HIS A 95 -51.83 63.26 7.45
C HIS A 95 -50.53 63.62 6.67
N ALA A 96 -50.58 63.14 5.43
CA ALA A 96 -49.67 63.20 4.28
C ALA A 96 -48.97 64.55 4.04
N PRO A 97 -47.88 64.58 3.25
CA PRO A 97 -47.02 65.75 3.13
C PRO A 97 -47.72 66.85 2.32
N LEU A 98 -47.94 68.03 2.93
CA LEU A 98 -47.82 69.35 2.30
C LEU A 98 -48.06 70.48 3.33
N ALA A 99 -47.03 71.34 3.44
CA ALA A 99 -47.04 72.77 3.78
C ALA A 99 -47.54 73.28 5.16
N ASN A 100 -46.71 74.10 5.83
CA ASN A 100 -46.96 75.55 5.97
C ASN A 100 -45.74 76.32 6.54
N ALA A 101 -45.46 77.48 5.93
CA ALA A 101 -44.27 78.35 5.97
C ALA A 101 -44.28 79.39 7.13
N PRO A 102 -43.35 80.38 7.27
CA PRO A 102 -42.16 80.71 6.47
C PRO A 102 -40.85 80.91 7.27
N LEU A 103 -39.74 80.45 6.72
CA LEU A 103 -38.42 81.05 6.96
C LEU A 103 -37.85 81.40 5.59
N GLU A 104 -37.53 82.68 5.43
CA GLU A 104 -36.96 83.31 4.24
C GLU A 104 -35.98 82.41 3.49
N ASN A 105 -36.34 82.06 2.25
CA ASN A 105 -35.49 81.85 1.07
C ASN A 105 -34.06 81.29 1.24
N LYS A 106 -33.83 80.34 2.15
CA LYS A 106 -32.62 79.50 2.14
C LYS A 106 -33.03 78.03 2.00
N LYS A 107 -32.84 77.48 0.79
CA LYS A 107 -32.93 76.03 0.52
C LYS A 107 -32.16 75.27 1.61
N ARG A 108 -32.85 74.58 2.52
CA ARG A 108 -32.22 73.64 3.45
C ARG A 108 -31.76 72.45 2.63
N LYS A 109 -30.44 72.26 2.48
CA LYS A 109 -29.90 71.03 1.91
C LYS A 109 -29.98 69.94 3.00
N PRO A 110 -30.62 68.79 2.75
CA PRO A 110 -30.58 67.66 3.66
C PRO A 110 -29.13 67.36 4.09
N LEU A 111 -28.94 67.02 5.36
CA LEU A 111 -27.63 66.75 5.94
C LEU A 111 -26.79 65.77 5.10
N TRP A 112 -27.44 64.72 4.57
CA TRP A 112 -26.81 63.69 3.75
C TRP A 112 -26.70 64.01 2.24
N THR A 113 -27.22 65.15 1.78
CA THR A 113 -27.07 65.63 0.38
C THR A 113 -25.87 66.57 0.17
N GLN A 114 -25.06 66.80 1.20
CA GLN A 114 -23.79 67.51 1.03
C GLN A 114 -22.81 66.61 0.25
N LYS A 115 -22.16 67.17 -0.78
CA LYS A 115 -21.11 66.50 -1.54
C LYS A 115 -20.07 65.96 -0.56
N TYR A 116 -19.78 64.65 -0.60
CA TYR A 116 -18.55 64.17 0.02
C TYR A 116 -17.41 64.69 -0.85
N SER A 117 -16.35 65.18 -0.22
CA SER A 117 -15.12 65.50 -0.95
C SER A 117 -14.66 64.23 -1.68
N ALA A 118 -14.11 64.36 -2.89
CA ALA A 118 -13.50 63.22 -3.57
C ALA A 118 -12.53 62.51 -2.59
N PRO A 119 -12.53 61.17 -2.53
CA PRO A 119 -11.65 60.45 -1.62
C PRO A 119 -10.22 60.88 -1.89
N LYS A 120 -9.52 61.26 -0.82
CA LYS A 120 -8.10 61.59 -0.88
C LYS A 120 -7.36 60.33 -0.51
N GLU A 121 -6.71 59.74 -1.49
CA GLU A 121 -5.82 58.61 -1.28
C GLU A 121 -4.64 59.03 -0.39
N VAL A 122 -4.27 58.15 0.53
CA VAL A 122 -3.10 58.29 1.39
C VAL A 122 -1.98 57.50 0.73
N THR A 123 -0.96 58.19 0.20
CA THR A 123 0.09 57.57 -0.62
C THR A 123 1.43 57.42 0.11
N THR A 124 1.55 57.97 1.33
CA THR A 124 2.79 57.87 2.14
C THR A 124 2.49 57.59 3.61
N GLN A 125 3.45 56.99 4.32
CA GLN A 125 3.34 56.73 5.76
C GLN A 125 3.15 58.03 6.56
N GLU A 126 3.85 59.11 6.19
CA GLU A 126 3.68 60.41 6.85
C GLU A 126 2.25 60.95 6.68
N GLN A 127 1.64 60.77 5.50
CA GLN A 127 0.24 61.14 5.28
C GLN A 127 -0.71 60.28 6.12
N LEU A 128 -0.42 58.98 6.27
CA LEU A 128 -1.21 58.07 7.09
C LEU A 128 -1.19 58.49 8.56
N ASP A 129 0.00 58.67 9.12
CA ASP A 129 0.19 59.06 10.52
C ASP A 129 -0.48 60.41 10.83
N ASN A 130 -0.31 61.38 9.93
CA ASN A 130 -0.94 62.69 10.05
C ASN A 130 -2.47 62.61 9.97
N THR A 131 -3.00 61.75 9.09
CA THR A 131 -4.46 61.55 8.94
C THR A 131 -5.07 60.87 10.16
N LEU A 132 -4.43 59.81 10.67
CA LEU A 132 -4.83 59.14 11.90
C LEU A 132 -4.88 60.12 13.07
N ARG A 133 -3.79 60.87 13.29
CA ARG A 133 -3.71 61.87 14.37
C ARG A 133 -4.75 62.98 14.19
N TYR A 134 -5.02 63.40 12.95
CA TYR A 134 -6.02 64.41 12.64
C TYR A 134 -7.44 63.95 12.97
N ILE A 135 -7.80 62.71 12.61
CA ILE A 135 -9.13 62.15 12.87
C ILE A 135 -9.32 61.93 14.38
N GLN A 136 -8.34 61.34 15.06
CA GLN A 136 -8.44 61.05 16.50
C GLN A 136 -8.56 62.32 17.35
N ASN A 137 -7.81 63.38 17.03
CA ASN A 137 -7.81 64.64 17.81
C ASN A 137 -8.81 65.69 17.30
N ASN A 138 -9.67 65.35 16.33
CA ASN A 138 -10.50 66.32 15.63
C ASN A 138 -11.44 67.11 16.56
N ARG A 139 -12.05 66.42 17.53
CA ARG A 139 -12.96 67.05 18.50
C ARG A 139 -12.25 68.09 19.37
N GLN A 140 -11.06 67.76 19.87
CA GLN A 140 -10.25 68.70 20.65
C GLN A 140 -9.86 69.91 19.81
N LYS A 141 -9.47 69.70 18.55
CA LYS A 141 -9.15 70.78 17.59
C LYS A 141 -10.32 71.76 17.41
N HIS A 142 -11.56 71.28 17.51
CA HIS A 142 -12.77 72.10 17.38
C HIS A 142 -13.44 72.49 18.71
N GLU A 143 -12.76 72.29 19.84
CA GLU A 143 -13.28 72.59 21.19
C GLU A 143 -14.62 71.87 21.50
N LEU A 144 -14.82 70.69 20.90
CA LEU A 144 -15.95 69.82 21.20
C LEU A 144 -15.66 69.02 22.49
N PRO A 145 -16.68 68.74 23.33
CA PRO A 145 -16.51 67.85 24.47
C PRO A 145 -16.06 66.45 23.99
N PRO A 146 -15.29 65.71 24.81
CA PRO A 146 -14.92 64.33 24.51
C PRO A 146 -16.17 63.47 24.31
N HIS A 147 -16.02 62.35 23.61
CA HIS A 147 -17.09 61.38 23.45
C HIS A 147 -17.53 60.83 24.82
N ILE A 148 -18.80 60.50 24.95
CA ILE A 148 -19.28 59.72 26.10
C ILE A 148 -18.65 58.33 26.06
N ASN A 149 -18.38 57.75 27.23
CA ASN A 149 -17.64 56.47 27.34
C ASN A 149 -18.24 55.36 26.46
N THR A 150 -19.57 55.24 26.43
CA THR A 150 -20.26 54.24 25.61
C THR A 150 -19.96 54.38 24.12
N LEU A 151 -19.96 55.61 23.62
CA LEU A 151 -19.66 55.91 22.22
C LEU A 151 -18.17 55.67 21.92
N GLN A 152 -17.27 56.06 22.84
CA GLN A 152 -15.85 55.78 22.69
C GLN A 152 -15.57 54.27 22.61
N THR A 153 -16.23 53.46 23.44
CA THR A 153 -16.12 51.99 23.38
C THR A 153 -16.59 51.42 22.04
N ILE A 154 -17.65 51.95 21.44
CA ILE A 154 -18.10 51.51 20.10
C ILE A 154 -17.03 51.86 19.05
N ILE A 155 -16.45 53.07 19.12
CA ILE A 155 -15.37 53.49 18.21
C ILE A 155 -14.16 52.56 18.34
N ASP A 156 -13.69 52.33 19.57
CA ASP A 156 -12.52 51.51 19.83
C ASP A 156 -12.71 50.06 19.36
N ASN A 157 -13.95 49.53 19.45
CA ASN A 157 -14.28 48.17 19.02
C ASN A 157 -14.43 48.02 17.49
N MET A 158 -14.84 49.07 16.78
CA MET A 158 -15.03 49.01 15.32
C MET A 158 -13.78 49.39 14.52
N CYS A 159 -12.80 50.06 15.15
CA CYS A 159 -11.54 50.40 14.50
C CYS A 159 -10.50 49.28 14.65
N VAL A 160 -9.71 49.05 13.59
CA VAL A 160 -8.60 48.08 13.56
C VAL A 160 -7.25 48.78 13.53
N SER A 161 -6.18 48.10 13.96
CA SER A 161 -4.82 48.61 13.85
C SER A 161 -4.36 48.70 12.39
N VAL A 162 -3.39 49.59 12.13
CA VAL A 162 -2.75 49.73 10.81
C VAL A 162 -2.18 48.40 10.33
N ASP A 163 -1.48 47.67 11.21
CA ASP A 163 -0.87 46.38 10.86
C ASP A 163 -1.93 45.38 10.39
N LYS A 164 -3.05 45.27 11.12
CA LYS A 164 -4.15 44.36 10.78
C LYS A 164 -4.87 44.78 9.48
N ALA A 165 -5.05 46.08 9.27
CA ALA A 165 -5.72 46.61 8.08
C ALA A 165 -4.87 46.47 6.80
N LEU A 166 -3.55 46.30 6.94
CA LEU A 166 -2.60 46.15 5.84
C LEU A 166 -2.02 44.72 5.75
N GLU A 167 -2.57 43.76 6.50
CA GLU A 167 -2.22 42.34 6.34
C GLU A 167 -2.58 41.89 4.91
N PRO A 168 -1.64 41.29 4.16
CA PRO A 168 -1.92 40.87 2.79
C PRO A 168 -3.00 39.78 2.76
N GLU A 169 -4.12 40.06 2.09
CA GLU A 169 -5.14 39.05 1.77
C GLU A 169 -4.62 38.11 0.67
N TYR A 170 -4.16 36.93 1.05
CA TYR A 170 -3.87 35.86 0.09
C TYR A 170 -5.17 35.21 -0.37
N THR A 171 -5.64 35.55 -1.58
CA THR A 171 -6.71 34.79 -2.27
C THR A 171 -6.27 33.37 -2.69
N GLY A 172 -4.99 33.04 -2.49
CA GLY A 172 -4.50 31.76 -1.98
C GLY A 172 -4.62 30.50 -2.86
N GLY A 173 -3.49 29.82 -3.04
CA GLY A 173 -3.43 28.43 -3.50
C GLY A 173 -2.10 28.13 -4.19
N PHE A 174 -1.55 26.94 -3.97
CA PHE A 174 -0.27 26.55 -4.58
C PHE A 174 -0.45 26.22 -6.08
N ASP A 175 0.48 26.68 -6.92
CA ASP A 175 0.56 26.24 -8.33
C ASP A 175 1.05 24.80 -8.42
N VAL A 176 2.01 24.43 -7.59
CA VAL A 176 2.62 23.11 -7.59
C VAL A 176 2.94 22.69 -6.16
N VAL A 177 2.48 21.50 -5.78
CA VAL A 177 2.86 20.83 -4.53
C VAL A 177 3.57 19.54 -4.90
N ILE A 178 4.87 19.44 -4.63
CA ILE A 178 5.67 18.24 -4.86
C ILE A 178 6.21 17.74 -3.53
N GLY A 179 6.24 16.42 -3.32
CA GLY A 179 6.83 15.89 -2.10
C GLY A 179 6.84 14.37 -1.95
N ASN A 180 7.36 13.95 -0.80
CA ASN A 180 7.35 12.58 -0.30
C ASN A 180 6.73 12.61 1.10
N PRO A 181 5.39 12.47 1.23
CA PRO A 181 4.71 12.57 2.51
C PRO A 181 5.17 11.48 3.50
N PRO A 182 5.03 11.68 4.82
CA PRO A 182 5.46 10.70 5.81
C PRO A 182 4.61 9.41 5.79
N TYR A 183 5.27 8.24 5.88
CA TYR A 183 4.63 6.92 5.84
C TYR A 183 4.33 6.39 7.25
N VAL A 184 3.45 7.07 7.97
CA VAL A 184 3.10 6.73 9.37
C VAL A 184 1.69 6.15 9.43
N ARG A 185 1.55 5.00 10.13
CA ARG A 185 0.26 4.33 10.33
C ARG A 185 -0.50 4.92 11.51
N LYS A 186 -1.84 4.89 11.44
CA LYS A 186 -2.72 5.26 12.56
C LYS A 186 -2.37 4.59 13.88
N GLN A 187 -1.95 3.31 13.90
CA GLN A 187 -1.63 2.63 15.17
C GLN A 187 -0.52 3.35 15.95
N GLY A 188 0.55 3.77 15.25
CA GLY A 188 1.63 4.53 15.88
C GLY A 188 1.18 5.93 16.31
N LEU A 189 0.26 6.57 15.58
CA LEU A 189 -0.35 7.83 16.01
C LEU A 189 -1.24 7.65 17.25
N MET A 190 -2.06 6.60 17.30
CA MET A 190 -2.99 6.36 18.40
C MET A 190 -2.28 6.14 19.73
N GLU A 191 -1.10 5.50 19.69
CA GLU A 191 -0.26 5.28 20.88
C GLU A 191 0.31 6.58 21.47
N HIS A 192 0.55 7.60 20.64
CA HIS A 192 1.26 8.81 21.04
C HIS A 192 0.41 10.10 21.02
N TYR A 193 -0.62 10.18 20.18
CA TYR A 193 -1.42 11.37 19.84
C TYR A 193 -2.89 11.04 19.50
N PRO A 194 -3.67 10.43 20.41
CA PRO A 194 -5.03 9.98 20.14
C PRO A 194 -6.00 11.11 19.75
N GLU A 195 -5.83 12.33 20.27
CA GLU A 195 -6.63 13.50 19.93
C GLU A 195 -6.47 13.94 18.47
N MET A 196 -5.28 13.75 17.89
CA MET A 196 -5.04 14.04 16.48
C MET A 196 -5.81 13.07 15.59
N CYS A 197 -5.89 11.79 15.97
CA CYS A 197 -6.69 10.80 15.25
C CYS A 197 -8.16 11.20 15.20
N ALA A 198 -8.74 11.63 16.34
CA ALA A 198 -10.13 12.08 16.39
C ALA A 198 -10.38 13.32 15.51
N PHE A 199 -9.43 14.27 15.48
CA PHE A 199 -9.47 15.40 14.58
C PHE A 199 -9.46 14.93 13.11
N TYR A 200 -8.56 14.03 12.73
CA TYR A 200 -8.45 13.57 11.35
C TYR A 200 -9.71 12.86 10.86
N GLU A 201 -10.25 11.94 11.67
CA GLU A 201 -11.47 11.18 11.36
C GLU A 201 -12.71 12.07 11.22
N THR A 202 -12.72 13.23 11.87
CA THR A 202 -13.82 14.21 11.77
C THR A 202 -13.69 15.12 10.55
N ASN A 203 -12.46 15.42 10.11
CA ASN A 203 -12.20 16.50 9.14
C ASN A 203 -11.80 16.01 7.75
N TYR A 204 -11.42 14.74 7.57
CA TYR A 204 -10.90 14.22 6.30
C TYR A 204 -11.65 12.97 5.85
N GLN A 205 -12.08 12.94 4.60
CA GLN A 205 -12.73 11.77 3.99
C GLN A 205 -11.76 10.58 3.89
N SER A 206 -10.48 10.86 3.65
CA SER A 206 -9.42 9.86 3.55
C SER A 206 -9.05 9.19 4.87
N ALA A 207 -9.53 9.70 6.02
CA ALA A 207 -9.27 9.16 7.35
C ALA A 207 -10.13 7.92 7.67
N THR A 208 -10.03 6.86 6.87
CA THR A 208 -10.83 5.63 7.02
C THR A 208 -10.06 4.47 7.65
N ALA A 209 -10.69 3.72 8.56
CA ALA A 209 -10.15 2.52 9.20
C ALA A 209 -8.76 2.72 9.85
N ASN A 210 -7.75 1.95 9.41
CA ASN A 210 -6.35 2.05 9.83
C ASN A 210 -5.53 2.83 8.79
N TYR A 211 -5.91 4.07 8.51
CA TYR A 211 -5.29 4.91 7.50
C TYR A 211 -3.81 5.19 7.75
N ASP A 212 -3.09 5.46 6.67
CA ASP A 212 -1.74 6.02 6.69
C ASP A 212 -1.82 7.55 6.46
N ILE A 213 -0.97 8.31 7.15
CA ILE A 213 -1.01 9.78 7.13
C ILE A 213 -0.87 10.37 5.72
N TYR A 214 -0.11 9.73 4.82
CA TYR A 214 0.06 10.24 3.45
C TYR A 214 -1.27 10.36 2.68
N ALA A 215 -2.31 9.60 3.06
CA ALA A 215 -3.65 9.74 2.48
C ALA A 215 -4.26 11.11 2.82
N LEU A 216 -4.09 11.56 4.06
CA LEU A 216 -4.53 12.89 4.51
C LEU A 216 -3.76 14.01 3.80
N PHE A 217 -2.46 13.81 3.54
CA PHE A 217 -1.65 14.77 2.77
C PHE A 217 -2.15 14.92 1.33
N MET A 218 -2.55 13.84 0.67
CA MET A 218 -3.13 13.93 -0.68
C MET A 218 -4.40 14.77 -0.71
N GLU A 219 -5.34 14.50 0.21
CA GLU A 219 -6.60 15.26 0.32
C GLU A 219 -6.32 16.72 0.66
N ARG A 220 -5.51 16.98 1.69
CA ARG A 220 -5.22 18.35 2.13
C ARG A 220 -4.50 19.17 1.06
N SER A 221 -3.53 18.59 0.36
CA SER A 221 -2.80 19.30 -0.69
C SER A 221 -3.67 19.56 -1.91
N PHE A 222 -4.59 18.65 -2.24
CA PHE A 222 -5.58 18.90 -3.28
C PHE A 222 -6.48 20.09 -2.94
N ASP A 223 -6.89 20.23 -1.69
CA ASP A 223 -7.70 21.39 -1.28
C ASP A 223 -6.90 22.70 -1.38
N LEU A 224 -5.61 22.67 -1.04
CA LEU A 224 -4.72 23.84 -0.98
C LEU A 224 -4.20 24.33 -2.33
N ILE A 225 -4.25 23.54 -3.40
CA ILE A 225 -3.84 24.01 -4.74
C ILE A 225 -4.87 24.97 -5.35
N ASN A 226 -4.40 25.88 -6.21
CA ASN A 226 -5.31 26.72 -7.00
C ASN A 226 -6.01 25.90 -8.11
N PRO A 227 -7.02 26.44 -8.85
CA PRO A 227 -7.77 25.68 -9.85
C PRO A 227 -6.95 25.10 -11.02
N LYS A 228 -5.73 25.59 -11.26
CA LYS A 228 -4.78 25.08 -12.26
C LYS A 228 -3.59 24.37 -11.63
N GLY A 229 -3.58 24.25 -10.31
CA GLY A 229 -2.44 23.71 -9.59
C GLY A 229 -2.37 22.19 -9.67
N ILE A 230 -1.16 21.66 -9.45
CA ILE A 230 -0.87 20.24 -9.53
C ILE A 230 -0.25 19.77 -8.20
N VAL A 231 -0.69 18.62 -7.71
CA VAL A 231 -0.04 17.89 -6.62
C VAL A 231 0.66 16.67 -7.21
N SER A 232 1.95 16.47 -6.93
CA SER A 232 2.70 15.29 -7.33
C SER A 232 3.43 14.68 -6.14
N TYR A 233 3.09 13.44 -5.80
CA TYR A 233 3.69 12.74 -4.67
C TYR A 233 4.26 11.39 -5.04
N ILE A 234 5.42 11.09 -4.46
CA ILE A 234 5.89 9.71 -4.31
C ILE A 234 5.44 9.17 -2.96
N LEU A 235 4.72 8.05 -2.96
CA LEU A 235 4.14 7.46 -1.76
C LEU A 235 3.83 5.96 -1.95
N PRO A 236 3.52 5.19 -0.89
CA PRO A 236 3.23 3.78 -1.01
C PRO A 236 1.93 3.56 -1.78
N HIS A 237 1.89 2.61 -2.70
CA HIS A 237 0.72 2.39 -3.57
C HIS A 237 -0.43 1.61 -2.88
N LYS A 238 -0.30 1.24 -1.60
CA LYS A 238 -1.25 0.36 -0.89
C LYS A 238 -2.66 0.93 -0.81
N PHE A 239 -2.82 2.26 -0.87
CA PHE A 239 -4.13 2.90 -0.89
C PHE A 239 -4.98 2.49 -2.10
N LEU A 240 -4.40 1.89 -3.15
CA LEU A 240 -5.14 1.38 -4.30
C LEU A 240 -5.95 0.12 -3.97
N ILE A 241 -5.46 -0.74 -3.07
CA ILE A 241 -5.97 -2.12 -2.91
C ILE A 241 -6.35 -2.52 -1.48
N THR A 242 -6.04 -1.68 -0.48
CA THR A 242 -6.28 -2.03 0.93
C THR A 242 -7.50 -1.30 1.50
N ASP A 243 -8.10 -1.87 2.54
CA ASP A 243 -9.33 -1.36 3.17
C ASP A 243 -9.17 0.07 3.72
N PHE A 244 -7.98 0.46 4.17
CA PHE A 244 -7.79 1.85 4.64
C PHE A 244 -7.91 2.88 3.51
N GLY A 245 -7.70 2.46 2.27
CA GLY A 245 -7.76 3.33 1.11
C GLY A 245 -9.17 3.67 0.64
N VAL A 246 -10.22 3.09 1.24
CA VAL A 246 -11.63 3.31 0.83
C VAL A 246 -11.98 4.79 0.76
N GLY A 247 -11.71 5.55 1.82
CA GLY A 247 -12.04 6.98 1.88
C GLY A 247 -11.29 7.82 0.85
N ILE A 248 -10.00 7.58 0.65
CA ILE A 248 -9.22 8.36 -0.34
C ILE A 248 -9.62 7.99 -1.78
N ARG A 249 -9.94 6.72 -2.07
CA ARG A 249 -10.44 6.31 -3.39
C ARG A 249 -11.82 6.91 -3.68
N GLN A 250 -12.68 7.00 -2.66
CA GLN A 250 -13.96 7.69 -2.76
C GLN A 250 -13.77 9.19 -3.05
N PHE A 251 -12.88 9.86 -2.31
CA PHE A 251 -12.52 11.26 -2.56
C PHE A 251 -12.03 11.47 -4.00
N PHE A 252 -11.12 10.62 -4.48
CA PHE A 252 -10.62 10.68 -5.85
C PHE A 252 -11.72 10.56 -6.90
N LYS A 253 -12.68 9.64 -6.70
CA LYS A 253 -13.81 9.46 -7.60
C LYS A 253 -14.75 10.67 -7.60
N GLU A 254 -15.12 11.17 -6.42
CA GLU A 254 -16.07 12.29 -6.27
C GLU A 254 -15.51 13.61 -6.81
N LYS A 255 -14.22 13.86 -6.59
CA LYS A 255 -13.53 15.08 -7.04
C LYS A 255 -12.93 14.97 -8.44
N LYS A 256 -12.92 13.77 -9.03
CA LYS A 256 -12.15 13.45 -10.24
C LYS A 256 -10.69 13.92 -10.17
N ALA A 257 -10.08 13.73 -9.00
CA ALA A 257 -8.83 14.40 -8.63
C ALA A 257 -7.60 13.85 -9.36
N VAL A 258 -7.54 12.54 -9.59
CA VAL A 258 -6.35 11.86 -10.12
C VAL A 258 -6.19 12.13 -11.61
N GLU A 259 -5.06 12.71 -11.98
CA GLU A 259 -4.61 12.88 -13.37
C GLU A 259 -3.92 11.62 -13.87
N SER A 260 -2.90 11.19 -13.14
CA SER A 260 -2.07 10.04 -13.51
C SER A 260 -1.49 9.30 -12.31
N ILE A 261 -1.27 8.00 -12.47
CA ILE A 261 -0.59 7.14 -11.50
C ILE A 261 0.52 6.34 -12.19
N LEU A 262 1.77 6.56 -11.78
CA LEU A 262 2.91 5.78 -12.22
C LEU A 262 3.30 4.78 -11.14
N HIS A 263 3.08 3.49 -11.38
CA HIS A 263 3.18 2.41 -10.41
C HIS A 263 4.48 1.61 -10.59
N PHE A 264 5.29 1.47 -9.55
CA PHE A 264 6.60 0.78 -9.64
C PHE A 264 6.57 -0.71 -9.31
N GLY A 265 5.39 -1.28 -9.10
CA GLY A 265 5.25 -2.72 -8.83
C GLY A 265 5.87 -3.11 -7.50
N SER A 266 6.58 -4.24 -7.47
CA SER A 266 7.35 -4.69 -6.30
C SER A 266 8.79 -4.20 -6.28
N GLU A 267 9.15 -3.26 -7.16
CA GLU A 267 10.50 -2.70 -7.22
C GLU A 267 10.74 -1.70 -6.08
N MET A 268 11.96 -1.75 -5.56
CA MET A 268 12.38 -0.93 -4.43
C MET A 268 13.05 0.34 -4.95
N VAL A 269 12.30 1.44 -4.94
CA VAL A 269 12.82 2.75 -5.37
C VAL A 269 13.85 3.30 -4.36
N PHE A 270 13.66 3.00 -3.07
CA PHE A 270 14.53 3.47 -1.99
C PHE A 270 15.31 2.30 -1.38
N ALA A 271 16.63 2.42 -1.28
CA ALA A 271 17.50 1.37 -0.73
C ALA A 271 17.17 1.02 0.73
N ASP A 272 16.78 2.03 1.52
CA ASP A 272 16.61 1.91 2.97
C ASP A 272 15.15 1.67 3.42
N ALA A 273 14.18 1.65 2.51
CA ALA A 273 12.76 1.56 2.85
C ALA A 273 12.06 0.39 2.14
N SER A 274 11.57 -0.59 2.91
CA SER A 274 10.83 -1.77 2.41
C SER A 274 9.37 -1.47 2.04
N THR A 275 9.14 -0.45 1.22
CA THR A 275 7.80 -0.01 0.79
C THR A 275 7.75 0.15 -0.72
N TYR A 276 6.75 -0.48 -1.32
CA TYR A 276 6.47 -0.33 -2.74
C TYR A 276 5.71 0.97 -3.00
N THR A 277 6.21 1.78 -3.93
CA THR A 277 5.73 3.14 -4.16
C THR A 277 5.10 3.33 -5.54
N CYS A 278 4.39 4.44 -5.69
CA CYS A 278 3.95 5.01 -6.95
C CYS A 278 4.19 6.52 -6.94
N ILE A 279 4.17 7.13 -8.12
CA ILE A 279 3.98 8.57 -8.27
C ILE A 279 2.51 8.81 -8.61
N ILE A 280 1.86 9.71 -7.88
CA ILE A 280 0.48 10.12 -8.15
C ILE A 280 0.43 11.61 -8.42
N ASN A 281 -0.25 11.99 -9.51
CA ASN A 281 -0.50 13.38 -9.88
C ASN A 281 -2.00 13.69 -9.72
N LEU A 282 -2.31 14.78 -9.03
CA LEU A 282 -3.67 15.26 -8.77
C LEU A 282 -3.83 16.69 -9.29
N ASP A 283 -4.99 17.01 -9.85
CA ASP A 283 -5.34 18.37 -10.27
C ASP A 283 -6.87 18.58 -10.27
N LYS A 284 -7.32 19.84 -10.37
CA LYS A 284 -8.74 20.23 -10.36
C LYS A 284 -9.41 20.27 -11.75
N SER A 285 -8.75 19.78 -12.80
CA SER A 285 -9.27 19.79 -14.16
C SER A 285 -10.40 18.78 -14.36
N LYS A 286 -11.33 19.09 -15.26
CA LYS A 286 -12.40 18.17 -15.64
C LYS A 286 -11.84 17.09 -16.56
N LYS A 287 -12.01 15.83 -16.16
CA LYS A 287 -11.50 14.66 -16.87
C LYS A 287 -12.48 13.48 -16.80
N GLU A 288 -12.38 12.56 -17.76
CA GLU A 288 -13.25 11.36 -17.83
C GLU A 288 -12.51 10.07 -17.46
N SER A 289 -11.18 10.08 -17.54
CA SER A 289 -10.33 8.94 -17.23
C SER A 289 -9.19 9.30 -16.28
N VAL A 290 -8.71 8.27 -15.58
CA VAL A 290 -7.43 8.26 -14.87
C VAL A 290 -6.41 7.60 -15.77
N HIS A 291 -5.27 8.25 -15.99
CA HIS A 291 -4.15 7.62 -16.69
C HIS A 291 -3.30 6.82 -15.69
N PHE A 292 -2.79 5.68 -16.10
CA PHE A 292 -1.84 4.95 -15.27
C PHE A 292 -0.83 4.17 -16.10
N LYS A 293 0.29 3.84 -15.47
CA LYS A 293 1.26 2.92 -16.05
C LYS A 293 2.00 2.17 -14.96
N LYS A 294 2.19 0.86 -15.13
CA LYS A 294 3.15 0.09 -14.35
C LYS A 294 4.49 0.09 -15.10
N ILE A 295 5.55 0.57 -14.48
CA ILE A 295 6.88 0.66 -15.11
C ILE A 295 7.98 0.27 -14.13
N ASN A 296 9.09 -0.27 -14.64
CA ASN A 296 10.29 -0.41 -13.84
C ASN A 296 10.87 1.00 -13.56
N PRO A 297 11.29 1.32 -12.31
CA PRO A 297 11.94 2.60 -12.01
C PRO A 297 13.13 2.93 -12.93
N HIS A 298 13.85 1.93 -13.44
CA HIS A 298 14.98 2.12 -14.35
C HIS A 298 14.57 2.50 -15.78
N GLU A 299 13.30 2.33 -16.14
CA GLU A 299 12.74 2.63 -17.47
C GLU A 299 12.00 3.97 -17.50
N LEU A 300 12.04 4.75 -16.40
CA LEU A 300 11.39 6.07 -16.29
C LEU A 300 11.74 7.04 -17.44
N ALA A 301 12.94 6.91 -18.01
CA ALA A 301 13.42 7.76 -19.11
C ALA A 301 13.02 7.24 -20.50
N THR A 302 12.51 6.01 -20.60
CA THR A 302 12.06 5.41 -21.85
C THR A 302 10.65 5.89 -22.16
N PRO A 303 10.34 6.32 -23.39
CA PRO A 303 8.96 6.66 -23.77
C PRO A 303 8.02 5.48 -23.55
N PHE A 304 6.88 5.73 -22.91
CA PHE A 304 5.83 4.75 -22.69
C PHE A 304 4.46 5.35 -23.02
N GLU A 305 3.53 4.47 -23.41
CA GLU A 305 2.13 4.84 -23.60
C GLU A 305 1.35 4.64 -22.30
N TRP A 306 0.53 5.62 -21.96
CA TRP A 306 -0.37 5.57 -20.81
C TRP A 306 -1.54 4.64 -21.06
N ASP A 307 -1.81 3.78 -20.09
CA ASP A 307 -3.08 3.08 -20.00
C ASP A 307 -4.11 4.03 -19.35
N TYR A 308 -5.40 3.74 -19.52
CA TYR A 308 -6.46 4.57 -18.93
C TYR A 308 -7.61 3.74 -18.39
N MET A 309 -8.29 4.28 -17.36
CA MET A 309 -9.52 3.74 -16.81
C MET A 309 -10.54 4.87 -16.64
N LEU A 310 -11.80 4.62 -17.03
CA LEU A 310 -12.87 5.60 -16.91
C LEU A 310 -13.28 5.81 -15.45
N TYR A 311 -13.54 7.05 -15.05
CA TYR A 311 -13.98 7.39 -13.68
C TYR A 311 -15.26 6.67 -13.26
N ASP A 312 -16.17 6.41 -14.21
CA ASP A 312 -17.43 5.72 -13.95
C ASP A 312 -17.23 4.23 -13.63
N LYS A 313 -16.08 3.66 -14.01
CA LYS A 313 -15.69 2.29 -13.68
C LYS A 313 -14.94 2.20 -12.35
N LEU A 314 -14.44 3.32 -11.82
CA LEU A 314 -13.78 3.37 -10.52
C LEU A 314 -14.81 3.26 -9.39
N SER A 315 -14.39 2.68 -8.27
CA SER A 315 -15.21 2.57 -7.07
C SER A 315 -14.38 2.89 -5.82
N GLU A 316 -15.02 2.91 -4.66
CA GLU A 316 -14.33 2.99 -3.36
C GLU A 316 -13.60 1.67 -3.01
N GLN A 317 -13.87 0.59 -3.75
CA GLN A 317 -13.17 -0.68 -3.66
C GLN A 317 -11.83 -0.61 -4.40
N ASN A 318 -11.17 -1.75 -4.62
CA ASN A 318 -9.82 -1.81 -5.19
C ASN A 318 -9.74 -1.14 -6.57
N TRP A 319 -8.71 -0.31 -6.75
CA TRP A 319 -8.30 0.23 -8.05
C TRP A 319 -7.21 -0.69 -8.61
N ASP A 320 -7.63 -1.74 -9.31
CA ASP A 320 -6.72 -2.59 -10.04
C ASP A 320 -6.29 -1.84 -11.31
N LEU A 321 -5.11 -1.20 -11.24
CA LEU A 321 -4.49 -0.46 -12.36
C LEU A 321 -4.01 -1.42 -13.46
N GLN A 322 -4.95 -2.14 -14.05
CA GLN A 322 -4.78 -3.07 -15.17
C GLN A 322 -5.36 -2.41 -16.42
N SER A 323 -4.67 -2.57 -17.56
CA SER A 323 -5.20 -2.07 -18.84
C SER A 323 -6.57 -2.68 -19.11
N GLN A 324 -7.45 -1.95 -19.81
CA GLN A 324 -8.78 -2.44 -20.15
C GLN A 324 -8.73 -3.82 -20.82
N LYS A 325 -7.71 -4.07 -21.66
CA LYS A 325 -7.50 -5.36 -22.32
C LYS A 325 -7.22 -6.51 -21.35
N VAL A 326 -6.42 -6.25 -20.30
CA VAL A 326 -6.14 -7.24 -19.25
C VAL A 326 -7.41 -7.50 -18.45
N PHE A 327 -8.16 -6.45 -18.12
CA PHE A 327 -9.45 -6.59 -17.45
C PHE A 327 -10.42 -7.45 -18.27
N ASP A 328 -10.58 -7.16 -19.56
CA ASP A 328 -11.45 -7.90 -20.46
C ASP A 328 -11.01 -9.37 -20.56
N THR A 329 -9.70 -9.63 -20.65
CA THR A 329 -9.16 -10.99 -20.68
C THR A 329 -9.48 -11.74 -19.37
N ILE A 330 -9.29 -11.11 -18.21
CA ILE A 330 -9.63 -11.71 -16.90
C ILE A 330 -11.14 -11.97 -16.80
N ASP A 331 -11.98 -11.07 -17.33
CA ASP A 331 -13.42 -11.25 -17.34
C ASP A 331 -13.87 -12.38 -18.28
N THR A 332 -13.17 -12.59 -19.41
CA THR A 332 -13.30 -13.80 -20.25
C THR A 332 -12.98 -15.06 -19.44
N LEU A 333 -11.87 -15.07 -18.68
CA LEU A 333 -11.53 -16.21 -17.81
C LEU A 333 -12.61 -16.46 -16.75
N LYS A 334 -13.20 -15.42 -16.16
CA LYS A 334 -14.26 -15.57 -15.14
C LYS A 334 -15.57 -16.13 -15.67
N GLN A 335 -15.79 -16.20 -17.00
CA GLN A 335 -16.99 -16.82 -17.58
C GLN A 335 -17.00 -18.35 -17.48
N GLN A 336 -15.89 -18.97 -17.05
CA GLN A 336 -15.84 -20.42 -16.89
C GLN A 336 -16.82 -20.90 -15.81
N PRO A 337 -17.38 -22.11 -15.96
CA PRO A 337 -18.52 -22.57 -15.16
C PRO A 337 -18.18 -22.97 -13.72
N TYR A 338 -16.89 -23.14 -13.40
CA TYR A 338 -16.44 -23.55 -12.08
C TYR A 338 -15.29 -22.65 -11.61
N THR A 339 -14.98 -22.75 -10.32
CA THR A 339 -13.76 -22.21 -9.72
C THR A 339 -12.97 -23.33 -9.06
N VAL A 340 -11.74 -23.03 -8.66
CA VAL A 340 -10.94 -23.91 -7.81
C VAL A 340 -11.68 -24.30 -6.52
N ASP A 341 -12.48 -23.40 -5.93
CA ASP A 341 -13.27 -23.72 -4.74
C ASP A 341 -14.40 -24.72 -5.01
N ASP A 342 -14.94 -24.73 -6.24
CA ASP A 342 -15.98 -25.69 -6.63
C ASP A 342 -15.41 -27.08 -6.87
N VAL A 343 -14.22 -27.16 -7.49
CA VAL A 343 -13.58 -28.40 -7.93
C VAL A 343 -12.86 -29.13 -6.81
N PHE A 344 -12.23 -28.40 -5.89
CA PHE A 344 -11.43 -28.97 -4.81
C PHE A 344 -12.18 -28.88 -3.49
N ASP A 345 -12.51 -30.02 -2.89
CA ASP A 345 -13.27 -30.08 -1.62
C ASP A 345 -12.47 -29.51 -0.44
N ARG A 346 -11.13 -29.56 -0.55
CA ARG A 346 -10.23 -29.14 0.49
C ARG A 346 -8.93 -28.58 -0.08
N ILE A 347 -8.67 -27.33 0.29
CA ILE A 347 -7.40 -26.65 0.06
C ILE A 347 -6.83 -26.29 1.43
N PHE A 348 -5.70 -26.89 1.80
CA PHE A 348 -5.19 -26.82 3.18
C PHE A 348 -3.68 -26.61 3.25
N GLN A 349 -3.26 -25.95 4.34
CA GLN A 349 -1.86 -25.85 4.73
C GLN A 349 -1.43 -27.09 5.52
N GLY A 350 -0.12 -27.35 5.50
CA GLY A 350 0.47 -28.46 6.23
C GLY A 350 0.61 -28.26 7.74
N ILE A 351 1.44 -29.10 8.34
CA ILE A 351 1.69 -29.17 9.78
C ILE A 351 2.35 -27.87 10.27
N ALA A 352 1.80 -27.31 11.34
CA ALA A 352 2.45 -26.27 12.14
C ALA A 352 3.10 -26.92 13.37
N SER A 353 4.38 -27.30 13.24
CA SER A 353 5.08 -28.03 14.31
C SER A 353 5.50 -27.12 15.47
N GLY A 354 5.81 -25.85 15.19
CA GLY A 354 6.40 -24.91 16.14
C GLY A 354 7.84 -25.23 16.54
N GLY A 355 8.50 -26.15 15.85
CA GLY A 355 9.85 -26.62 16.16
C GLY A 355 10.48 -27.42 15.01
N ASP A 356 10.46 -26.87 13.79
CA ASP A 356 10.78 -27.62 12.56
C ASP A 356 12.14 -28.32 12.59
N LYS A 357 13.16 -27.70 13.21
CA LYS A 357 14.50 -28.31 13.39
C LYS A 357 14.49 -29.59 14.20
N PHE A 358 13.58 -29.70 15.17
CA PHE A 358 13.42 -30.88 16.01
C PHE A 358 12.58 -31.95 15.30
N PHE A 359 11.43 -31.56 14.74
CA PHE A 359 10.48 -32.51 14.17
C PHE A 359 10.88 -33.03 12.81
N THR A 360 11.75 -32.34 12.07
CA THR A 360 12.19 -32.78 10.73
C THR A 360 13.52 -33.52 10.82
N LEU A 361 13.57 -34.71 10.23
CA LEU A 361 14.72 -35.59 10.20
C LEU A 361 15.05 -35.98 8.76
N GLU A 362 16.34 -36.02 8.42
CA GLU A 362 16.80 -36.41 7.08
C GLU A 362 17.32 -37.85 7.08
N LYS A 363 16.68 -38.72 6.31
CA LYS A 363 16.99 -40.15 6.22
C LYS A 363 18.34 -40.36 5.52
N ILE A 364 19.22 -41.10 6.20
CA ILE A 364 20.49 -41.54 5.65
C ILE A 364 20.39 -42.99 5.20
N LYS A 365 19.90 -43.87 6.07
CA LYS A 365 19.85 -45.33 5.86
C LYS A 365 18.64 -45.92 6.54
N ASN A 366 18.18 -47.06 6.03
CA ASN A 366 17.17 -47.88 6.70
C ASN A 366 17.80 -49.20 7.21
N LYS A 367 17.40 -49.65 8.40
CA LYS A 367 17.66 -50.98 8.94
C LYS A 367 16.37 -51.55 9.56
N GLY A 368 15.48 -52.08 8.72
CA GLY A 368 14.22 -52.68 9.16
C GLY A 368 13.21 -51.64 9.65
N GLU A 369 12.77 -51.76 10.91
CA GLU A 369 11.83 -50.82 11.56
C GLU A 369 12.53 -49.58 12.14
N ILE A 370 13.86 -49.53 12.12
CA ILE A 370 14.67 -48.42 12.63
C ILE A 370 15.43 -47.78 11.47
N GLY A 371 15.37 -46.44 11.38
CA GLY A 371 16.15 -45.66 10.44
C GLY A 371 17.28 -44.90 11.11
N LEU A 372 18.34 -44.64 10.34
CA LEU A 372 19.39 -43.69 10.71
C LEU A 372 19.10 -42.36 10.04
N PHE A 373 18.98 -41.31 10.83
CA PHE A 373 18.61 -39.96 10.40
C PHE A 373 19.61 -38.91 10.86
N TYR A 374 19.81 -37.85 10.08
CA TYR A 374 20.47 -36.63 10.53
C TYR A 374 19.46 -35.70 11.21
N SER A 375 19.83 -35.19 12.38
CA SER A 375 19.05 -34.20 13.15
C SER A 375 19.76 -32.86 13.12
N GLU A 376 19.12 -31.84 12.52
CA GLU A 376 19.62 -30.47 12.54
C GLU A 376 19.64 -29.90 13.98
N MET A 377 18.69 -30.31 14.82
CA MET A 377 18.61 -29.87 16.21
C MET A 377 19.84 -30.26 17.04
N LEU A 378 20.38 -31.46 16.82
CA LEU A 378 21.54 -31.99 17.56
C LEU A 378 22.84 -31.98 16.74
N ASP A 379 22.78 -31.56 15.48
CA ASP A 379 23.85 -31.61 14.48
C ASP A 379 24.57 -32.97 14.45
N LYS A 380 23.79 -34.07 14.45
CA LYS A 380 24.34 -35.43 14.44
C LYS A 380 23.36 -36.46 13.92
N ASN A 381 23.89 -37.66 13.66
CA ASN A 381 23.09 -38.81 13.28
C ASN A 381 22.46 -39.48 14.50
N ILE A 382 21.19 -39.82 14.40
CA ILE A 382 20.38 -40.48 15.42
C ILE A 382 19.62 -41.66 14.81
N GLU A 383 19.30 -42.65 15.63
CA GLU A 383 18.43 -43.75 15.25
C GLU A 383 17.01 -43.49 15.77
N ILE A 384 16.00 -43.71 14.93
CA ILE A 384 14.58 -43.49 15.27
C ILE A 384 13.74 -44.60 14.62
N GLU A 385 12.70 -45.04 15.32
CA GLU A 385 11.73 -46.00 14.82
C GLU A 385 10.82 -45.38 13.74
N PHE A 386 10.59 -46.09 12.63
CA PHE A 386 9.73 -45.60 11.55
C PHE A 386 8.25 -45.46 11.95
N GLY A 387 7.79 -46.21 12.96
CA GLY A 387 6.37 -46.21 13.38
C GLY A 387 5.85 -44.85 13.89
N ILE A 388 6.74 -43.97 14.36
CA ILE A 388 6.41 -42.60 14.79
C ILE A 388 6.77 -41.55 13.72
N LEU A 389 7.21 -41.98 12.54
CA LEU A 389 7.63 -41.09 11.46
C LEU A 389 6.62 -41.08 10.31
N LYS A 390 6.42 -39.91 9.70
CA LYS A 390 5.67 -39.77 8.46
C LYS A 390 6.55 -39.14 7.37
N PRO A 391 6.45 -39.57 6.09
CA PRO A 391 7.15 -38.92 4.98
C PRO A 391 6.81 -37.43 4.93
N PHE A 392 7.81 -36.58 4.71
CA PHE A 392 7.67 -35.13 4.82
C PHE A 392 8.32 -34.41 3.64
N LEU A 393 7.72 -33.33 3.15
CA LEU A 393 8.29 -32.51 2.07
C LEU A 393 8.50 -31.07 2.54
N LYS A 394 9.53 -30.42 2.02
CA LYS A 394 9.77 -28.97 2.16
C LYS A 394 9.47 -28.24 0.85
N GLY A 395 9.28 -26.92 0.94
CA GLY A 395 8.92 -26.07 -0.20
C GLY A 395 9.83 -26.23 -1.42
N ASN A 396 11.14 -26.36 -1.20
CA ASN A 396 12.13 -26.54 -2.26
C ASN A 396 12.04 -27.89 -3.02
N GLN A 397 11.20 -28.83 -2.57
CA GLN A 397 10.92 -30.10 -3.26
C GLN A 397 9.62 -30.01 -4.08
N ILE A 398 8.94 -28.86 -4.08
CA ILE A 398 7.69 -28.63 -4.81
C ILE A 398 7.99 -27.76 -6.03
N SER A 399 7.92 -28.35 -7.21
CA SER A 399 8.31 -27.73 -8.47
C SER A 399 7.40 -28.21 -9.61
N LYS A 400 7.31 -27.42 -10.68
CA LYS A 400 6.42 -27.63 -11.83
C LYS A 400 6.65 -29.00 -12.48
N TYR A 401 5.67 -29.90 -12.40
CA TYR A 401 5.71 -31.29 -12.91
C TYR A 401 6.88 -32.14 -12.40
N GLU A 402 7.52 -31.72 -11.32
CA GLU A 402 8.67 -32.43 -10.81
C GLU A 402 8.22 -33.65 -10.00
N ASN A 403 8.86 -34.80 -10.21
CA ASN A 403 8.54 -35.99 -9.43
C ASN A 403 9.07 -35.85 -8.00
N ILE A 404 8.25 -36.26 -7.04
CA ILE A 404 8.57 -36.15 -5.63
C ILE A 404 9.66 -37.16 -5.26
N SER A 405 10.80 -36.65 -4.81
CA SER A 405 11.85 -37.44 -4.16
C SER A 405 11.89 -37.07 -2.67
N ASN A 406 11.83 -38.08 -1.80
CA ASN A 406 11.75 -37.87 -0.37
C ASN A 406 12.92 -38.48 0.41
N THR A 407 13.65 -37.62 1.11
CA THR A 407 14.61 -38.00 2.16
C THR A 407 14.16 -37.53 3.54
N LEU A 408 13.11 -36.72 3.66
CA LEU A 408 12.71 -36.10 4.91
C LEU A 408 11.54 -36.84 5.56
N TYR A 409 11.59 -36.88 6.89
CA TYR A 409 10.57 -37.50 7.72
C TYR A 409 10.25 -36.56 8.87
N THR A 410 8.98 -36.53 9.27
CA THR A 410 8.54 -35.78 10.44
C THR A 410 8.23 -36.72 11.60
N LEU A 411 8.72 -36.38 12.79
CA LEU A 411 8.27 -36.99 14.04
C LEU A 411 6.80 -36.64 14.27
N PHE A 412 5.96 -37.66 14.26
CA PHE A 412 4.51 -37.51 14.22
C PHE A 412 3.88 -38.06 15.50
N PRO A 413 3.70 -37.22 16.54
CA PRO A 413 3.26 -37.66 17.88
C PRO A 413 1.73 -37.85 17.95
N TYR A 414 1.11 -38.38 16.89
CA TYR A 414 -0.33 -38.64 16.83
C TYR A 414 -0.64 -40.02 16.22
N LYS A 415 -1.65 -40.70 16.76
CA LYS A 415 -2.31 -41.85 16.13
C LYS A 415 -3.44 -41.34 15.24
N LEU A 416 -3.53 -41.87 14.02
CA LEU A 416 -4.63 -41.57 13.11
C LEU A 416 -5.68 -42.67 13.24
N GLU A 417 -6.83 -42.35 13.83
CA GLU A 417 -7.95 -43.27 14.02
C GLU A 417 -9.23 -42.61 13.47
N ASN A 418 -9.92 -43.26 12.53
CA ASN A 418 -11.18 -42.76 11.93
C ASN A 418 -11.10 -41.28 11.44
N ASN A 419 -10.03 -40.93 10.70
CA ASN A 419 -9.75 -39.57 10.23
C ASN A 419 -9.58 -38.51 11.33
N LYS A 420 -9.31 -38.93 12.58
CA LYS A 420 -8.99 -38.04 13.69
C LYS A 420 -7.56 -38.28 14.18
N ALA A 421 -6.87 -37.20 14.49
CA ALA A 421 -5.56 -37.23 15.10
C ALA A 421 -5.70 -37.26 16.63
N LYS A 422 -5.35 -38.38 17.23
CA LYS A 422 -5.32 -38.56 18.68
C LYS A 422 -3.86 -38.47 19.15
N PRO A 423 -3.50 -37.54 20.04
CA PRO A 423 -2.13 -37.45 20.54
C PRO A 423 -1.76 -38.74 21.29
N TYR A 424 -0.51 -39.17 21.15
CA TYR A 424 0.05 -40.18 22.04
C TYR A 424 0.13 -39.64 23.47
N ASN A 425 0.11 -40.51 24.47
CA ASN A 425 0.66 -40.19 25.78
C ASN A 425 2.18 -40.45 25.78
N PHE A 426 2.97 -39.66 26.51
CA PHE A 426 4.43 -39.79 26.45
C PHE A 426 4.91 -41.18 26.94
N ASP A 427 4.26 -41.75 27.95
CA ASP A 427 4.53 -43.12 28.42
C ASP A 427 4.32 -44.17 27.31
N GLN A 428 3.37 -43.92 26.39
CA GLN A 428 3.17 -44.79 25.23
C GLN A 428 4.31 -44.64 24.23
N ILE A 429 4.80 -43.42 24.01
CA ILE A 429 5.98 -43.17 23.16
C ILE A 429 7.20 -43.85 23.78
N GLU A 430 7.42 -43.76 25.09
CA GLU A 430 8.53 -44.43 25.78
C GLU A 430 8.48 -45.96 25.63
N LYS A 431 7.27 -46.55 25.63
CA LYS A 431 7.07 -47.99 25.49
C LYS A 431 7.16 -48.49 24.05
N GLU A 432 6.53 -47.79 23.11
CA GLU A 432 6.42 -48.19 21.70
C GLU A 432 7.63 -47.73 20.86
N PHE A 433 8.24 -46.60 21.21
CA PHE A 433 9.32 -45.93 20.45
C PHE A 433 10.44 -45.40 21.38
N PRO A 434 11.19 -46.29 22.05
CA PRO A 434 12.19 -45.90 23.06
C PRO A 434 13.31 -45.00 22.53
N LEU A 435 13.74 -45.14 21.26
CA LEU A 435 14.77 -44.28 20.66
C LEU A 435 14.22 -42.88 20.40
N ALA A 436 13.01 -42.78 19.86
CA ALA A 436 12.30 -41.51 19.72
C ALA A 436 12.12 -40.82 21.08
N ALA A 437 11.69 -41.55 22.11
CA ALA A 437 11.55 -41.00 23.46
C ALA A 437 12.88 -40.47 24.02
N GLN A 438 13.99 -41.18 23.81
CA GLN A 438 15.32 -40.70 24.20
C GLN A 438 15.68 -39.38 23.48
N TYR A 439 15.31 -39.25 22.21
CA TYR A 439 15.52 -38.01 21.44
C TYR A 439 14.63 -36.87 21.93
N TYR A 440 13.36 -37.12 22.27
CA TYR A 440 12.48 -36.14 22.90
C TYR A 440 13.07 -35.62 24.22
N ARG A 441 13.46 -36.52 25.13
CA ARG A 441 14.05 -36.17 26.44
C ARG A 441 15.32 -35.32 26.32
N LYS A 442 16.19 -35.63 25.35
CA LYS A 442 17.41 -34.83 25.08
C LYS A 442 17.10 -33.38 24.67
N ASN A 443 15.91 -33.12 24.12
CA ASN A 443 15.49 -31.81 23.62
C ASN A 443 14.33 -31.20 24.43
N GLU A 444 14.02 -31.75 25.59
CA GLU A 444 12.84 -31.40 26.39
C GLU A 444 12.81 -29.91 26.76
N THR A 445 13.95 -29.35 27.18
CA THR A 445 14.07 -27.92 27.51
C THR A 445 13.67 -27.01 26.35
N PHE A 446 14.11 -27.34 25.13
CA PHE A 446 13.73 -26.60 23.92
C PHE A 446 12.23 -26.73 23.65
N LEU A 447 11.71 -27.95 23.71
CA LEU A 447 10.31 -28.26 23.40
C LEU A 447 9.32 -27.58 24.36
N ARG A 448 9.63 -27.56 25.66
CA ARG A 448 8.85 -26.86 26.69
C ARG A 448 8.92 -25.34 26.56
N GLY A 449 10.04 -24.80 26.07
CA GLY A 449 10.26 -23.37 25.83
C GLY A 449 9.50 -22.79 24.63
N ARG A 450 8.93 -23.63 23.75
CA ARG A 450 8.19 -23.19 22.56
C ARG A 450 6.99 -22.32 22.93
N GLU A 451 6.63 -21.40 22.01
CA GLU A 451 5.45 -20.52 22.14
C GLU A 451 5.45 -19.73 23.46
N LYS A 452 6.60 -19.16 23.85
CA LYS A 452 6.79 -18.41 25.10
C LYS A 452 6.43 -19.23 26.36
N GLY A 453 6.74 -20.53 26.34
CA GLY A 453 6.51 -21.44 27.47
C GLY A 453 5.12 -22.06 27.54
N ARG A 454 4.26 -21.88 26.53
CA ARG A 454 2.93 -22.52 26.45
C ARG A 454 3.00 -24.05 26.61
N PHE A 455 4.09 -24.64 26.15
CA PHE A 455 4.34 -26.08 26.17
C PHE A 455 5.02 -26.57 27.44
N ASN A 456 5.16 -25.73 28.47
CA ASN A 456 5.76 -26.15 29.74
C ASN A 456 4.75 -26.90 30.62
N ASN A 457 4.27 -28.04 30.14
CA ASN A 457 3.37 -28.94 30.84
C ASN A 457 3.68 -30.39 30.45
N ASP A 458 3.33 -31.35 31.30
CA ASP A 458 3.75 -32.75 31.11
C ASP A 458 2.95 -33.51 30.05
N GLU A 459 1.78 -33.00 29.67
CA GLU A 459 0.86 -33.68 28.75
C GLU A 459 1.12 -33.35 27.27
N GLU A 460 1.59 -32.13 26.96
CA GLU A 460 1.60 -31.62 25.58
C GLU A 460 2.98 -31.17 25.08
N TRP A 461 4.02 -31.16 25.92
CA TRP A 461 5.33 -30.58 25.55
C TRP A 461 5.96 -31.18 24.29
N PHE A 462 5.62 -32.41 23.94
CA PHE A 462 6.12 -33.15 22.76
C PHE A 462 5.23 -33.02 21.51
N LEU A 463 4.10 -32.31 21.59
CA LEU A 463 3.12 -32.19 20.50
C LEU A 463 3.44 -31.05 19.52
N PHE A 464 2.73 -31.01 18.38
CA PHE A 464 2.81 -29.89 17.44
C PHE A 464 2.16 -28.61 18.00
N SER A 465 2.55 -27.43 17.47
CA SER A 465 2.00 -26.14 17.93
C SER A 465 0.52 -25.96 17.60
N ARG A 466 0.05 -26.51 16.49
CA ARG A 466 -1.37 -26.47 16.11
C ARG A 466 -1.81 -27.80 15.52
N LYS A 467 -3.11 -28.09 15.60
CA LYS A 467 -3.71 -29.32 15.07
C LYS A 467 -3.98 -29.29 13.56
N GLN A 468 -3.63 -28.20 12.88
CA GLN A 468 -3.85 -28.04 11.43
C GLN A 468 -2.94 -28.97 10.61
N GLY A 469 -3.43 -29.45 9.46
CA GLY A 469 -2.63 -30.24 8.52
C GLY A 469 -2.21 -31.62 9.04
N ILE A 470 -2.85 -32.13 10.10
CA ILE A 470 -2.54 -33.46 10.68
C ILE A 470 -3.45 -34.56 10.09
N THR A 471 -4.72 -34.25 9.83
CA THR A 471 -5.73 -35.22 9.39
C THR A 471 -6.16 -35.00 7.95
N GLY A 472 -6.61 -36.07 7.31
CA GLY A 472 -7.15 -36.04 5.95
C GLY A 472 -6.09 -35.91 4.86
N VAL A 473 -4.80 -35.82 5.21
CA VAL A 473 -3.66 -35.62 4.29
C VAL A 473 -3.41 -36.82 3.37
N GLU A 474 -3.84 -38.02 3.81
CA GLU A 474 -3.58 -39.32 3.19
C GLU A 474 -4.53 -39.59 2.01
N SER A 475 -4.54 -38.68 1.04
CA SER A 475 -5.31 -38.76 -0.21
C SER A 475 -4.49 -38.20 -1.38
N PRO A 476 -4.75 -38.64 -2.63
CA PRO A 476 -4.16 -38.03 -3.80
C PRO A 476 -4.35 -36.51 -3.79
N LYS A 477 -3.29 -35.77 -4.09
CA LYS A 477 -3.31 -34.30 -3.95
C LYS A 477 -2.31 -33.59 -4.84
N ILE A 478 -2.70 -32.43 -5.34
CA ILE A 478 -1.81 -31.47 -6.00
C ILE A 478 -1.23 -30.55 -4.92
N MET A 479 0.05 -30.16 -5.04
CA MET A 479 0.74 -29.35 -4.04
C MET A 479 1.45 -28.16 -4.65
N THR A 480 1.43 -27.01 -3.97
CA THR A 480 2.15 -25.79 -4.37
C THR A 480 2.78 -25.07 -3.18
N GLN A 481 3.83 -24.28 -3.44
CA GLN A 481 4.49 -23.46 -2.42
C GLN A 481 3.65 -22.20 -2.11
N GLU A 482 3.61 -21.75 -0.85
CA GLU A 482 2.92 -20.50 -0.48
C GLU A 482 3.54 -19.27 -1.17
N ILE A 483 4.85 -19.27 -1.37
CA ILE A 483 5.58 -18.21 -2.06
C ILE A 483 6.27 -18.85 -3.25
N SER A 484 5.87 -18.47 -4.46
CA SER A 484 6.34 -19.09 -5.70
C SER A 484 6.56 -18.07 -6.80
N LEU A 485 7.57 -18.30 -7.63
CA LEU A 485 7.78 -17.59 -8.89
C LEU A 485 7.29 -18.52 -10.02
N GLY A 486 6.21 -18.14 -10.68
CA GLY A 486 5.49 -19.03 -11.59
C GLY A 486 4.60 -20.04 -10.85
N CYS A 487 3.82 -20.78 -11.62
CA CYS A 487 3.02 -21.90 -11.13
C CYS A 487 3.92 -23.14 -10.96
N ASN A 488 4.28 -23.43 -9.71
CA ASN A 488 5.06 -24.60 -9.35
C ASN A 488 4.15 -25.59 -8.60
N MET A 489 3.56 -26.52 -9.35
CA MET A 489 2.73 -27.57 -8.78
C MET A 489 3.24 -28.97 -9.12
N THR A 490 3.22 -29.83 -8.11
CA THR A 490 3.53 -31.27 -8.20
C THR A 490 2.33 -32.09 -7.77
N PHE A 491 2.35 -33.40 -8.04
CA PHE A 491 1.27 -34.32 -7.74
C PHE A 491 1.75 -35.47 -6.86
N ASP A 492 1.12 -35.61 -5.70
CA ASP A 492 1.25 -36.76 -4.81
C ASP A 492 0.12 -37.74 -5.11
N GLU A 493 0.36 -38.66 -6.04
CA GLU A 493 -0.62 -39.62 -6.52
C GLU A 493 -1.11 -40.59 -5.42
N LYS A 494 -0.26 -40.88 -4.42
CA LYS A 494 -0.58 -41.84 -3.36
C LYS A 494 -1.05 -41.18 -2.07
N GLY A 495 -0.89 -39.87 -1.93
CA GLY A 495 -1.23 -39.16 -0.70
C GLY A 495 -0.26 -39.40 0.45
N GLU A 496 0.97 -39.84 0.18
CA GLU A 496 1.90 -40.33 1.22
C GLU A 496 2.59 -39.21 2.00
N PHE A 497 2.63 -37.99 1.46
CA PHE A 497 3.49 -36.93 1.98
C PHE A 497 2.76 -35.92 2.85
N TYR A 498 3.35 -35.62 4.00
CA TYR A 498 3.04 -34.46 4.84
C TYR A 498 3.96 -33.30 4.49
N HIS A 499 3.60 -32.08 4.87
CA HIS A 499 4.37 -30.88 4.52
C HIS A 499 4.19 -29.80 5.60
N PRO A 500 5.03 -28.74 5.65
CA PRO A 500 4.86 -27.60 6.55
C PRO A 500 3.74 -26.66 6.06
N THR A 501 3.48 -25.62 6.84
CA THR A 501 2.48 -24.58 6.52
C THR A 501 2.80 -23.75 5.28
N THR A 502 4.05 -23.78 4.79
CA THR A 502 4.50 -23.06 3.60
C THR A 502 4.17 -23.77 2.29
N ILE A 503 3.42 -24.87 2.34
CA ILE A 503 2.90 -25.61 1.19
C ILE A 503 1.38 -25.72 1.35
N TYR A 504 0.67 -25.57 0.24
CA TYR A 504 -0.76 -25.80 0.12
C TYR A 504 -1.02 -27.07 -0.69
N SER A 505 -1.99 -27.86 -0.24
CA SER A 505 -2.44 -29.08 -0.89
C SER A 505 -3.89 -28.96 -1.34
N PHE A 506 -4.20 -29.47 -2.52
CA PHE A 506 -5.52 -29.49 -3.14
C PHE A 506 -6.01 -30.93 -3.25
N VAL A 507 -7.16 -31.23 -2.66
CA VAL A 507 -7.83 -32.55 -2.79
C VAL A 507 -9.08 -32.35 -3.64
N LYS A 508 -9.17 -33.13 -4.72
CA LYS A 508 -10.25 -33.01 -5.69
C LYS A 508 -11.54 -33.60 -5.14
N ASN A 509 -12.65 -32.91 -5.39
CA ASN A 509 -13.97 -33.42 -5.08
C ASN A 509 -14.33 -34.59 -6.01
N GLU A 510 -14.81 -35.70 -5.44
CA GLU A 510 -15.21 -36.91 -6.18
C GLU A 510 -16.32 -36.66 -7.23
N LYS A 511 -17.07 -35.56 -7.12
CA LYS A 511 -18.05 -35.10 -8.12
C LYS A 511 -17.42 -34.91 -9.51
N PHE A 512 -16.16 -34.47 -9.58
CA PHE A 512 -15.47 -34.19 -10.83
C PHE A 512 -14.72 -35.44 -11.31
N LYS A 513 -15.39 -36.21 -12.16
CA LYS A 513 -14.94 -37.51 -12.69
C LYS A 513 -13.92 -37.35 -13.82
N VAL A 514 -12.74 -36.86 -13.48
CA VAL A 514 -11.56 -36.77 -14.35
C VAL A 514 -10.31 -37.07 -13.52
N ASP A 515 -9.23 -37.52 -14.15
CA ASP A 515 -7.92 -37.68 -13.49
C ASP A 515 -7.42 -36.32 -12.98
N ASP A 516 -6.85 -36.28 -11.77
CA ASP A 516 -6.28 -35.08 -11.16
C ASP A 516 -5.23 -34.40 -12.05
N LYS A 517 -4.54 -35.17 -12.91
CA LYS A 517 -3.56 -34.68 -13.88
C LYS A 517 -4.16 -33.68 -14.89
N PHE A 518 -5.45 -33.75 -15.17
CA PHE A 518 -6.14 -32.73 -15.98
C PHE A 518 -6.02 -31.35 -15.31
N TYR A 519 -6.34 -31.28 -14.02
CA TYR A 519 -6.24 -30.02 -13.27
C TYR A 519 -4.78 -29.65 -12.97
N LEU A 520 -3.88 -30.63 -12.82
CA LEU A 520 -2.45 -30.35 -12.71
C LEU A 520 -1.93 -29.58 -13.92
N GLY A 521 -2.36 -29.96 -15.13
CA GLY A 521 -2.05 -29.25 -16.37
C GLY A 521 -2.51 -27.79 -16.36
N ILE A 522 -3.78 -27.58 -16.03
CA ILE A 522 -4.38 -26.23 -15.97
C ILE A 522 -3.72 -25.36 -14.88
N LEU A 523 -3.49 -25.92 -13.69
CA LEU A 523 -2.94 -25.16 -12.57
C LEU A 523 -1.45 -24.82 -12.73
N ASN A 524 -0.73 -25.55 -13.59
CA ASN A 524 0.65 -25.23 -13.98
C ASN A 524 0.75 -24.34 -15.24
N SER A 525 -0.39 -23.95 -15.84
CA SER A 525 -0.42 -23.16 -17.07
C SER A 525 -0.06 -21.68 -16.89
N LYS A 526 0.27 -21.04 -18.01
CA LYS A 526 0.41 -19.58 -18.10
C LYS A 526 -0.88 -18.83 -17.80
N VAL A 527 -2.05 -19.41 -18.07
CA VAL A 527 -3.35 -18.81 -17.71
C VAL A 527 -3.48 -18.65 -16.20
N MET A 528 -3.13 -19.70 -15.43
CA MET A 528 -3.12 -19.63 -13.97
C MET A 528 -2.11 -18.58 -13.47
N TRP A 529 -0.92 -18.55 -14.08
CA TRP A 529 0.09 -17.57 -13.69
C TRP A 529 -0.35 -16.12 -13.98
N PHE A 530 -0.92 -15.88 -15.16
CA PHE A 530 -1.51 -14.61 -15.55
C PHE A 530 -2.60 -14.16 -14.58
N PHE A 531 -3.52 -15.06 -14.23
CA PHE A 531 -4.58 -14.74 -13.27
C PHE A 531 -4.01 -14.37 -11.90
N LEU A 532 -3.04 -15.13 -11.38
CA LEU A 532 -2.41 -14.84 -10.10
C LEU A 532 -1.56 -13.57 -10.12
N LYS A 533 -0.90 -13.23 -11.24
CA LYS A 533 -0.17 -11.96 -11.37
C LYS A 533 -1.09 -10.75 -11.28
N ASN A 534 -2.34 -10.90 -11.73
CA ASN A 534 -3.33 -9.83 -11.77
C ASN A 534 -4.22 -9.76 -10.52
N THR A 535 -4.50 -10.88 -9.87
CA THR A 535 -5.41 -10.92 -8.69
C THR A 535 -4.69 -11.15 -7.36
N GLY A 536 -3.45 -11.63 -7.42
CA GLY A 536 -2.63 -12.01 -6.28
C GLY A 536 -1.79 -10.88 -5.71
N THR A 537 -1.03 -11.19 -4.66
CA THR A 537 -0.07 -10.26 -4.05
C THR A 537 1.35 -10.55 -4.51
N GLU A 538 1.94 -9.58 -5.21
CA GLU A 538 3.34 -9.56 -5.60
C GLU A 538 4.26 -9.30 -4.39
N LEU A 539 5.37 -10.01 -4.34
CA LEU A 539 6.47 -9.89 -3.40
C LEU A 539 7.76 -9.58 -4.17
N ARG A 540 8.78 -9.12 -3.44
CA ARG A 540 10.08 -8.74 -4.01
C ARG A 540 10.65 -9.84 -4.92
N GLY A 541 11.16 -9.42 -6.08
CA GLY A 541 11.80 -10.32 -7.05
C GLY A 541 10.80 -11.10 -7.91
N GLY A 542 9.58 -10.59 -8.07
CA GLY A 542 8.54 -11.19 -8.92
C GLY A 542 7.83 -12.41 -8.32
N TYR A 543 8.08 -12.74 -7.05
CA TYR A 543 7.40 -13.85 -6.36
C TYR A 543 5.96 -13.48 -6.01
N PHE A 544 5.06 -14.45 -5.98
CA PHE A 544 3.65 -14.26 -5.61
C PHE A 544 3.22 -15.17 -4.47
N ARG A 545 2.19 -14.74 -3.73
CA ARG A 545 1.56 -15.56 -2.68
C ARG A 545 0.43 -16.44 -3.20
N PHE A 546 0.54 -17.74 -2.98
CA PHE A 546 -0.45 -18.76 -3.31
C PHE A 546 -1.25 -19.11 -2.05
N LYS A 547 -2.06 -18.15 -1.57
CA LYS A 547 -2.99 -18.37 -0.45
C LYS A 547 -4.39 -18.71 -0.94
N THR A 548 -5.20 -19.34 -0.09
CA THR A 548 -6.57 -19.75 -0.43
C THR A 548 -7.43 -18.62 -0.99
N ASN A 549 -7.29 -17.39 -0.51
CA ASN A 549 -8.03 -16.22 -1.02
C ASN A 549 -7.67 -15.83 -2.47
N TYR A 550 -6.49 -16.22 -2.97
CA TYR A 550 -6.08 -15.99 -4.36
C TYR A 550 -6.26 -17.24 -5.22
N LEU A 551 -6.16 -18.43 -4.62
CA LEU A 551 -6.30 -19.72 -5.31
C LEU A 551 -7.77 -20.08 -5.58
N LYS A 552 -8.64 -19.94 -4.57
CA LYS A 552 -10.05 -20.32 -4.66
C LYS A 552 -10.83 -19.61 -5.78
N PRO A 553 -10.63 -18.29 -6.00
CA PRO A 553 -11.36 -17.59 -7.06
C PRO A 553 -10.91 -17.91 -8.48
N PHE A 554 -9.83 -18.68 -8.67
CA PHE A 554 -9.35 -19.00 -10.01
C PHE A 554 -10.43 -19.79 -10.78
N PRO A 555 -10.90 -19.27 -11.92
CA PRO A 555 -11.92 -19.93 -12.73
C PRO A 555 -11.35 -21.20 -13.36
N LEU A 556 -12.17 -22.25 -13.48
CA LEU A 556 -11.83 -23.53 -14.09
C LEU A 556 -12.86 -23.92 -15.16
N PRO A 557 -12.42 -24.39 -16.34
CA PRO A 557 -13.31 -24.78 -17.41
C PRO A 557 -14.12 -26.02 -17.05
N ALA A 558 -15.19 -26.25 -17.81
CA ALA A 558 -15.86 -27.54 -17.81
C ALA A 558 -14.89 -28.64 -18.28
N ILE A 559 -15.12 -29.87 -17.83
CA ILE A 559 -14.39 -31.04 -18.35
C ILE A 559 -14.78 -31.18 -19.83
N PRO A 560 -13.82 -31.07 -20.78
CA PRO A 560 -14.11 -31.21 -22.21
C PRO A 560 -14.50 -32.65 -22.56
N GLU A 561 -14.99 -32.88 -23.78
CA GLU A 561 -15.30 -34.24 -24.25
C GLU A 561 -14.07 -35.14 -24.32
N ASN A 562 -12.89 -34.57 -24.62
CA ASN A 562 -11.63 -35.30 -24.73
C ASN A 562 -10.57 -34.72 -23.76
N PRO A 563 -10.71 -34.96 -22.44
CA PRO A 563 -9.74 -34.48 -21.45
C PRO A 563 -8.39 -35.24 -21.54
N ASP A 564 -8.39 -36.40 -22.20
CA ASP A 564 -7.23 -37.30 -22.30
C ASP A 564 -6.05 -36.64 -23.03
N LEU A 565 -6.28 -35.69 -23.95
CA LEU A 565 -5.21 -34.95 -24.61
C LEU A 565 -4.31 -34.19 -23.63
N ILE A 566 -4.90 -33.52 -22.64
CA ILE A 566 -4.12 -32.81 -21.61
C ILE A 566 -3.52 -33.82 -20.65
N ILE A 567 -4.29 -34.84 -20.24
CA ILE A 567 -3.82 -35.87 -19.30
C ILE A 567 -2.60 -36.61 -19.86
N ASP A 568 -2.60 -36.97 -21.15
CA ASP A 568 -1.51 -37.67 -21.82
C ASP A 568 -0.26 -36.81 -21.92
N ASN A 569 -0.40 -35.52 -22.26
CA ASN A 569 0.73 -34.58 -22.24
C ASN A 569 1.27 -34.37 -20.81
N VAL A 570 0.40 -34.32 -19.81
CA VAL A 570 0.81 -34.24 -18.40
C VAL A 570 1.52 -35.54 -17.97
N ASN A 571 1.07 -36.71 -18.39
CA ASN A 571 1.77 -37.98 -18.15
C ASN A 571 3.14 -38.00 -18.84
N ASN A 572 3.22 -37.49 -20.07
CA ASN A 572 4.46 -37.38 -20.82
C ASN A 572 5.46 -36.45 -20.11
N ILE A 573 5.05 -35.22 -19.75
CA ILE A 573 5.95 -34.26 -19.08
C ILE A 573 6.39 -34.76 -17.69
N LEU A 574 5.53 -35.47 -16.95
CA LEU A 574 5.92 -36.13 -15.69
C LEU A 574 6.98 -37.22 -15.93
N THR A 575 6.84 -38.00 -17.01
CA THR A 575 7.80 -39.05 -17.39
C THR A 575 9.13 -38.46 -17.84
N LEU A 576 9.11 -37.41 -18.68
CA LEU A 576 10.31 -36.71 -19.12
C LEU A 576 11.07 -36.08 -17.95
N ASN A 577 10.36 -35.42 -17.02
CA ASN A 577 10.96 -34.88 -15.80
C ASN A 577 11.59 -35.97 -14.93
N LYS A 578 10.94 -37.14 -14.81
CA LYS A 578 11.51 -38.29 -14.09
C LYS A 578 12.81 -38.76 -14.73
N ASN A 579 12.85 -38.85 -16.06
CA ASN A 579 14.05 -39.26 -16.79
C ASN A 579 15.18 -38.22 -16.61
N LEU A 580 14.86 -36.92 -16.69
CA LEU A 580 15.82 -35.84 -16.48
C LEU A 580 16.41 -35.87 -15.06
N GLN A 581 15.56 -36.07 -14.05
CA GLN A 581 15.99 -36.25 -12.67
C GLN A 581 16.91 -37.46 -12.50
N GLN A 582 16.58 -38.60 -13.12
CA GLN A 582 17.42 -39.80 -13.05
C GLN A 582 18.81 -39.55 -13.65
N VAL A 583 18.88 -38.91 -14.82
CA VAL A 583 20.17 -38.55 -15.46
C VAL A 583 20.96 -37.60 -14.57
N THR A 584 20.32 -36.56 -14.03
CA THR A 584 20.98 -35.56 -13.20
C THR A 584 21.45 -36.13 -11.86
N GLN A 585 20.65 -36.98 -11.22
CA GLN A 585 21.00 -37.65 -9.98
C GLN A 585 22.09 -38.71 -10.18
N ALA A 586 22.05 -39.49 -11.27
CA ALA A 586 23.09 -40.47 -11.58
C ALA A 586 24.45 -39.80 -11.81
N PHE A 587 24.49 -38.71 -12.57
CA PHE A 587 25.71 -37.94 -12.78
C PHE A 587 26.21 -37.31 -11.47
N THR A 588 25.31 -36.71 -10.69
CA THR A 588 25.63 -36.15 -9.36
C THR A 588 26.21 -37.20 -8.42
N ALA A 589 25.58 -38.38 -8.33
CA ALA A 589 26.04 -39.48 -7.49
C ALA A 589 27.40 -40.03 -7.94
N LEU A 590 27.65 -40.07 -9.26
CA LEU A 590 28.96 -40.43 -9.81
C LEU A 590 30.04 -39.43 -9.37
N LEU A 591 29.79 -38.12 -9.48
CA LEU A 591 30.73 -37.10 -9.01
C LEU A 591 31.00 -37.24 -7.51
N GLN A 592 29.94 -37.40 -6.72
CA GLN A 592 30.02 -37.52 -5.27
C GLN A 592 30.81 -38.75 -4.82
N SER A 593 30.63 -39.88 -5.51
CA SER A 593 31.31 -41.14 -5.20
C SER A 593 32.77 -41.14 -5.69
N LYS A 594 33.01 -40.77 -6.96
CA LYS A 594 34.34 -40.77 -7.57
C LYS A 594 35.31 -39.81 -6.90
N PHE A 595 34.81 -38.67 -6.41
CA PHE A 595 35.59 -37.65 -5.71
C PHE A 595 35.30 -37.62 -4.21
N SER A 596 34.81 -38.72 -3.64
CA SER A 596 34.60 -38.87 -2.21
C SER A 596 35.92 -38.78 -1.43
N ILE A 597 35.81 -38.37 -0.17
CA ILE A 597 36.94 -38.05 0.70
C ILE A 597 37.05 -39.13 1.78
N PRO A 598 38.19 -39.84 1.90
CA PRO A 598 38.46 -40.75 3.02
C PRO A 598 38.36 -40.05 4.39
N ILE A 599 37.67 -40.67 5.33
CA ILE A 599 37.56 -40.24 6.74
C ILE A 599 37.74 -41.43 7.68
N HIS A 600 37.98 -41.19 8.98
CA HIS A 600 38.24 -42.22 10.01
C HIS A 600 37.24 -43.39 10.01
N LYS A 601 35.99 -43.14 9.60
CA LYS A 601 34.95 -44.16 9.41
C LYS A 601 34.28 -44.03 8.03
N GLY A 602 35.02 -44.38 6.98
CA GLY A 602 34.49 -44.57 5.63
C GLY A 602 34.84 -43.44 4.67
N PHE A 603 33.91 -43.09 3.78
CA PHE A 603 34.07 -42.05 2.78
C PHE A 603 32.98 -40.98 2.97
N LYS A 604 33.38 -39.71 2.95
CA LYS A 604 32.49 -38.54 2.92
C LYS A 604 32.26 -38.14 1.46
N PRO A 605 31.02 -38.13 0.96
CA PRO A 605 30.71 -37.69 -0.40
C PRO A 605 31.19 -36.26 -0.67
N LEU A 606 31.55 -35.96 -1.92
CA LEU A 606 31.92 -34.60 -2.31
C LEU A 606 30.71 -33.66 -2.15
N VAL A 607 30.91 -32.53 -1.46
CA VAL A 607 29.87 -31.49 -1.35
C VAL A 607 29.85 -30.68 -2.65
N LEU A 608 28.76 -30.77 -3.40
CA LEU A 608 28.58 -30.04 -4.65
C LEU A 608 27.98 -28.65 -4.41
N SER A 609 28.42 -27.67 -5.19
CA SER A 609 27.80 -26.33 -5.24
C SER A 609 26.49 -26.38 -6.03
N LYS A 610 25.61 -25.37 -5.86
CA LYS A 610 24.38 -25.25 -6.66
C LYS A 610 24.64 -25.24 -8.17
N LYS A 611 25.75 -24.63 -8.61
CA LYS A 611 26.17 -24.67 -10.02
C LYS A 611 26.52 -26.08 -10.50
N LEU A 612 27.20 -26.87 -9.68
CA LEU A 612 27.52 -28.27 -10.01
C LEU A 612 26.31 -29.20 -9.93
N GLN A 613 25.31 -28.86 -9.12
CA GLN A 613 24.02 -29.58 -9.13
C GLN A 613 23.28 -29.34 -10.46
N ASN A 614 23.40 -28.14 -11.02
CA ASN A 614 22.89 -27.77 -12.35
C ASN A 614 23.95 -27.91 -13.46
N TRP A 615 24.77 -28.97 -13.41
CA TRP A 615 25.90 -29.15 -14.32
C TRP A 615 25.54 -29.14 -15.81
N HIS A 616 24.30 -29.52 -16.16
CA HIS A 616 23.81 -29.55 -17.54
C HIS A 616 23.64 -28.15 -18.15
N GLU A 617 23.60 -27.10 -17.34
CA GLU A 617 23.57 -25.70 -17.78
C GLU A 617 24.97 -25.14 -18.10
N LEU A 618 26.04 -25.81 -17.64
CA LEU A 618 27.41 -25.31 -17.74
C LEU A 618 28.08 -25.76 -19.04
N ASP A 619 29.01 -24.96 -19.56
CA ASP A 619 30.01 -25.50 -20.49
C ASP A 619 31.04 -26.36 -19.76
N PHE A 620 31.83 -27.15 -20.49
CA PHE A 620 32.79 -28.06 -19.86
C PHE A 620 33.90 -27.31 -19.08
N ALA A 621 34.33 -26.14 -19.56
CA ALA A 621 35.37 -25.36 -18.90
C ALA A 621 34.89 -24.80 -17.55
N GLU A 622 33.64 -24.32 -17.51
CA GLU A 622 32.96 -23.88 -16.29
C GLU A 622 32.73 -25.03 -15.33
N PHE A 623 32.24 -26.17 -15.83
CA PHE A 623 32.06 -27.39 -15.05
C PHE A 623 33.38 -27.83 -14.39
N LEU A 624 34.46 -27.94 -15.16
CA LEU A 624 35.77 -28.35 -14.66
C LEU A 624 36.28 -27.37 -13.58
N LYS A 625 36.13 -26.06 -13.83
CA LYS A 625 36.51 -25.02 -12.87
C LYS A 625 35.76 -25.13 -11.55
N GLU A 626 34.45 -25.34 -11.59
CA GLU A 626 33.63 -25.51 -10.38
C GLU A 626 33.94 -26.84 -9.66
N LEU A 627 34.16 -27.92 -10.41
CA LEU A 627 34.54 -29.22 -9.86
C LEU A 627 35.89 -29.14 -9.14
N GLU A 628 36.89 -28.48 -9.73
CA GLU A 628 38.18 -28.24 -9.09
C GLU A 628 38.04 -27.43 -7.80
N LYS A 629 37.19 -26.39 -7.78
CA LYS A 629 36.95 -25.62 -6.56
C LYS A 629 36.37 -26.49 -5.45
N ALA A 630 35.39 -27.33 -5.77
CA ALA A 630 34.80 -28.28 -4.82
C ALA A 630 35.85 -29.25 -4.27
N ARG A 631 36.68 -29.84 -5.15
CA ARG A 631 37.77 -30.75 -4.77
C ARG A 631 38.87 -30.07 -3.95
N LYS A 632 39.25 -28.82 -4.27
CA LYS A 632 40.21 -28.04 -3.49
C LYS A 632 39.69 -27.71 -2.10
N LYS A 633 38.39 -27.40 -1.98
CA LYS A 633 37.74 -27.16 -0.69
C LYS A 633 37.72 -28.42 0.17
N ALA A 634 37.29 -29.54 -0.42
CA ALA A 634 37.32 -30.87 0.20
C ALA A 634 38.70 -31.24 0.78
N ALA A 635 39.77 -31.03 0.02
CA ALA A 635 41.14 -31.30 0.47
C ALA A 635 41.63 -30.35 1.59
N LYS A 636 41.11 -29.12 1.66
CA LYS A 636 41.41 -28.20 2.76
C LYS A 636 40.68 -28.60 4.04
N ASP A 637 39.44 -29.04 3.94
CA ASP A 637 38.62 -29.38 5.10
C ASP A 637 39.17 -30.61 5.85
N THR A 638 39.75 -31.60 5.14
CA THR A 638 40.45 -32.75 5.76
C THR A 638 41.73 -32.40 6.50
N SER A 639 42.39 -31.29 6.17
CA SER A 639 43.60 -30.85 6.87
C SER A 639 43.33 -30.06 8.16
N ARG A 640 42.06 -29.67 8.40
CA ARG A 640 41.62 -28.89 9.57
C ARG A 640 40.91 -29.72 10.63
N GLU A 641 40.31 -30.85 10.27
CA GLU A 641 39.77 -31.81 11.23
C GLU A 641 40.96 -32.50 11.94
N HIS A 642 41.24 -32.11 13.19
CA HIS A 642 42.34 -32.60 14.01
C HIS A 642 42.06 -34.05 14.46
N ASP A 643 42.13 -35.02 13.54
CA ASP A 643 42.06 -36.46 13.86
C ASP A 643 43.48 -37.02 14.11
N PRO A 644 43.81 -37.45 15.34
CA PRO A 644 45.13 -38.00 15.67
C PRO A 644 45.47 -39.32 14.96
N LEU A 645 44.49 -39.96 14.31
CA LEU A 645 44.62 -41.29 13.67
C LEU A 645 44.33 -41.27 12.16
N ALA A 646 44.01 -40.13 11.55
CA ALA A 646 43.84 -40.04 10.11
C ALA A 646 45.21 -40.05 9.41
N ASN A 647 45.47 -41.10 8.63
CA ASN A 647 46.60 -41.14 7.69
C ASN A 647 46.61 -39.88 6.82
N ALA A 648 47.82 -39.32 6.61
CA ALA A 648 48.20 -38.11 5.87
C ALA A 648 47.12 -37.36 5.05
N PRO A 649 47.09 -36.00 5.10
CA PRO A 649 46.12 -35.20 4.35
C PRO A 649 46.13 -35.56 2.85
N LEU A 650 44.95 -35.74 2.25
CA LEU A 650 44.85 -35.96 0.80
C LEU A 650 45.46 -34.77 0.07
N ALA A 651 46.61 -34.99 -0.57
CA ALA A 651 47.19 -34.02 -1.48
C ALA A 651 46.22 -33.81 -2.66
N TYR A 652 45.72 -32.59 -2.82
CA TYR A 652 44.95 -32.22 -4.00
C TYR A 652 45.82 -32.42 -5.26
N GLN A 653 45.44 -33.36 -6.11
CA GLN A 653 46.01 -33.54 -7.43
C GLN A 653 45.00 -33.07 -8.48
N LYS A 654 45.48 -32.16 -9.35
CA LYS A 654 44.73 -31.75 -10.53
C LYS A 654 44.52 -32.97 -11.43
N LEU A 655 43.38 -33.01 -12.13
CA LEU A 655 43.16 -34.05 -13.15
C LEU A 655 44.27 -33.96 -14.19
N THR A 656 44.74 -35.11 -14.65
CA THR A 656 45.63 -35.22 -15.80
C THR A 656 44.88 -34.88 -17.09
N LEU A 657 45.60 -34.53 -18.15
CA LEU A 657 44.99 -34.25 -19.47
C LEU A 657 44.16 -35.44 -20.00
N SER A 658 44.58 -36.68 -19.71
CA SER A 658 43.83 -37.89 -20.09
C SER A 658 42.51 -37.99 -19.33
N GLU A 659 42.53 -37.75 -18.02
CA GLU A 659 41.31 -37.76 -17.20
C GLU A 659 40.38 -36.60 -17.57
N GLU A 660 40.92 -35.41 -17.85
CA GLU A 660 40.12 -34.28 -18.33
C GLU A 660 39.43 -34.62 -19.67
N ALA A 661 40.10 -35.31 -20.59
CA ALA A 661 39.52 -35.74 -21.86
C ALA A 661 38.39 -36.78 -21.69
N GLU A 662 38.59 -37.78 -20.81
CA GLU A 662 37.55 -38.77 -20.48
C GLU A 662 36.31 -38.11 -19.86
N TRP A 663 36.53 -37.20 -18.90
CA TRP A 663 35.44 -36.44 -18.28
C TRP A 663 34.76 -35.50 -19.27
N MET A 664 35.49 -34.91 -20.21
CA MET A 664 34.91 -34.06 -21.26
C MET A 664 33.95 -34.85 -22.14
N GLN A 665 34.37 -36.03 -22.59
CA GLN A 665 33.52 -36.89 -23.41
C GLN A 665 32.25 -37.31 -22.65
N TYR A 666 32.42 -37.83 -21.43
CA TYR A 666 31.29 -38.30 -20.62
C TYR A 666 30.35 -37.15 -20.22
N PHE A 667 30.89 -36.00 -19.81
CA PHE A 667 30.11 -34.80 -19.50
C PHE A 667 29.28 -34.35 -20.69
N ASN A 668 29.88 -34.25 -21.89
CA ASN A 668 29.17 -33.81 -23.09
C ASN A 668 28.05 -34.77 -23.47
N GLU A 669 28.27 -36.08 -23.36
CA GLU A 669 27.23 -37.09 -23.63
C GLU A 669 26.05 -36.96 -22.65
N GLN A 670 26.33 -36.83 -21.35
CA GLN A 670 25.28 -36.69 -20.34
C GLN A 670 24.57 -35.33 -20.45
N LYS A 671 25.31 -34.27 -20.77
CA LYS A 671 24.75 -32.93 -20.99
C LYS A 671 23.81 -32.94 -22.18
N GLN A 672 24.20 -33.57 -23.27
CA GLN A 672 23.35 -33.70 -24.45
C GLN A 672 22.03 -34.39 -24.10
N LYS A 673 22.06 -35.52 -23.39
CA LYS A 673 20.85 -36.22 -22.94
C LYS A 673 19.95 -35.33 -22.07
N ALA A 674 20.54 -34.59 -21.13
CA ALA A 674 19.79 -33.69 -20.26
C ALA A 674 19.16 -32.51 -21.03
N VAL A 675 19.89 -31.94 -21.99
CA VAL A 675 19.42 -30.84 -22.84
C VAL A 675 18.30 -31.29 -23.79
N GLU A 676 18.42 -32.48 -24.39
CA GLU A 676 17.38 -33.07 -25.25
C GLU A 676 16.09 -33.30 -24.46
N LEU A 677 16.18 -33.92 -23.28
CA LEU A 677 15.03 -34.10 -22.38
C LEU A 677 14.40 -32.76 -21.98
N LYS A 678 15.23 -31.74 -21.68
CA LYS A 678 14.74 -30.41 -21.30
C LYS A 678 14.00 -29.74 -22.46
N ALA A 679 14.51 -29.85 -23.69
CA ALA A 679 13.83 -29.32 -24.87
C ALA A 679 12.47 -30.00 -25.12
N GLU A 680 12.38 -31.32 -24.93
CA GLU A 680 11.11 -32.05 -25.02
C GLU A 680 10.12 -31.66 -23.92
N ILE A 681 10.60 -31.44 -22.69
CA ILE A 681 9.79 -30.93 -21.57
C ILE A 681 9.22 -29.56 -21.92
N ASP A 682 10.06 -28.64 -22.37
CA ASP A 682 9.65 -27.26 -22.67
C ASP A 682 8.65 -27.22 -23.84
N LYS A 683 8.83 -28.08 -24.84
CA LYS A 683 7.85 -28.25 -25.93
C LYS A 683 6.53 -28.80 -25.43
N THR A 684 6.55 -29.85 -24.61
CA THR A 684 5.33 -30.46 -24.06
C THR A 684 4.58 -29.47 -23.17
N ASP A 685 5.29 -28.64 -22.40
CA ASP A 685 4.70 -27.58 -21.58
C ASP A 685 3.98 -26.51 -22.44
N GLN A 686 4.60 -26.11 -23.57
CA GLN A 686 3.98 -25.21 -24.55
C GLN A 686 2.74 -25.84 -25.20
N ASP A 687 2.79 -27.13 -25.54
CA ASP A 687 1.64 -27.85 -26.10
C ASP A 687 0.47 -27.89 -25.08
N ILE A 688 0.76 -28.09 -23.79
CA ILE A 688 -0.25 -28.00 -22.71
C ILE A 688 -0.82 -26.58 -22.62
N ASP A 689 0.02 -25.53 -22.60
CA ASP A 689 -0.45 -24.14 -22.56
C ASP A 689 -1.38 -23.81 -23.73
N GLN A 690 -1.05 -24.27 -24.94
CA GLN A 690 -1.89 -24.08 -26.13
C GLN A 690 -3.27 -24.76 -25.98
N MET A 691 -3.30 -26.00 -25.47
CA MET A 691 -4.57 -26.70 -25.18
C MET A 691 -5.37 -25.97 -24.10
N VAL A 692 -4.69 -25.41 -23.10
CA VAL A 692 -5.34 -24.62 -22.06
C VAL A 692 -5.94 -23.34 -22.66
N TYR A 693 -5.25 -22.62 -23.55
CA TYR A 693 -5.82 -21.44 -24.22
C TYR A 693 -7.12 -21.77 -24.97
N GLU A 694 -7.15 -22.91 -25.66
CA GLU A 694 -8.34 -23.41 -26.35
C GLU A 694 -9.48 -23.73 -25.38
N LEU A 695 -9.19 -24.34 -24.23
CA LEU A 695 -10.19 -24.62 -23.19
C LEU A 695 -10.83 -23.34 -22.63
N TYR A 696 -10.06 -22.26 -22.51
CA TYR A 696 -10.57 -20.97 -22.05
C TYR A 696 -11.20 -20.14 -23.18
N GLY A 697 -11.13 -20.61 -24.44
CA GLY A 697 -11.68 -19.91 -25.60
C GLY A 697 -10.97 -18.59 -25.92
N LEU A 698 -9.68 -18.49 -25.57
CA LEU A 698 -8.92 -17.25 -25.76
C LEU A 698 -8.61 -17.01 -27.24
N ASN A 699 -8.78 -15.76 -27.67
CA ASN A 699 -8.39 -15.33 -29.00
C ASN A 699 -6.89 -14.95 -29.07
N GLN A 700 -6.37 -14.70 -30.27
CA GLN A 700 -4.93 -14.41 -30.47
C GLN A 700 -4.44 -13.15 -29.74
N GLU A 701 -5.28 -12.13 -29.57
CA GLU A 701 -4.93 -10.92 -28.81
C GLU A 701 -4.87 -11.22 -27.31
N GLU A 702 -5.84 -11.97 -26.78
CA GLU A 702 -5.85 -12.41 -25.38
C GLU A 702 -4.66 -13.33 -25.07
N ILE A 703 -4.33 -14.27 -25.97
CA ILE A 703 -3.15 -15.14 -25.84
C ILE A 703 -1.87 -14.30 -25.79
N ALA A 704 -1.72 -13.30 -26.67
CA ALA A 704 -0.56 -12.42 -26.65
C ALA A 704 -0.44 -11.66 -25.32
N ILE A 705 -1.55 -11.21 -24.74
CA ILE A 705 -1.58 -10.56 -23.42
C ILE A 705 -1.11 -11.53 -22.32
N VAL A 706 -1.62 -12.76 -22.32
CA VAL A 706 -1.21 -13.79 -21.36
C VAL A 706 0.29 -14.10 -21.49
N GLU A 707 0.78 -14.28 -22.71
CA GLU A 707 2.20 -14.54 -23.00
C GLU A 707 3.10 -13.39 -22.56
N ASP A 708 2.74 -12.14 -22.86
CA ASP A 708 3.53 -10.97 -22.48
C ASP A 708 3.60 -10.78 -20.96
N PHE A 709 2.54 -11.13 -20.23
CA PHE A 709 2.53 -11.07 -18.78
C PHE A 709 3.27 -12.23 -18.11
N THR A 710 3.53 -13.33 -18.81
CA THR A 710 4.15 -14.52 -18.24
C THR A 710 5.61 -14.71 -18.62
N LYS A 711 6.14 -13.88 -19.50
CA LYS A 711 7.58 -13.58 -19.63
C LYS A 711 8.14 -12.99 -18.33
#